data_AF-A0A5C3MT84-F1
#
_entry.id   AF-A0A5C3MT84-F1
#
_cell.length_a   1.000
_cell.length_b   1.000
_cell.length_c   1.000
_cell.angle_alpha   90.00
_cell.angle_beta   90.00
_cell.angle_gamma   90.00
#
_symmetry.space_group_name_H-M   'P 1'
#
loop_
_entity.id
_entity.type
_entity.pdbx_description
1 polymer ?
#
loop_
_entity_poly.entity_id
_entity_poly.type
_entity_poly.pdbx_seq_one_letter_code
_entity_poly.pdbx_strand_id
1 'polypeptide(L)'
;MSGYSIGQFKQIFFPDSRPNVVVRRYATKNVDDAVEYLREISPSVLGISLHFSSQGSIKAIAFATPTQVVWVSTEKLAPTSGLGTLLRDASVRLASFDMAQVALLIYKDLGFHVRGVDMSTLIAPSTRAPFSPSTFAQKMGLALPSHKLDVLWDSNEEQDICCSAFLTAKLAQVYDSTIEWTPKVKTEILEKKQLLCLADIVTERRQLKAAEPVRKQNDFATVQFTKDGVLLQNSRYKTRVRRGEKTMVEMEMEDGSTIHAKAVAMKGRQTTLHMSGFGAPGAVSKVVVRGREDLTCAEHAFNEFILLVLTGQASMDASEFICMLWFPELLNPNVSSSVQSRPDLSWANLNDSQRAAANAVLSPEVPFCLVHGPPGTGKTTVIAAAAKTWDSLGQPAWIVAQSNVAVKNIAEALVKRGVNFKLIVSKEFHFEWHEHIYERVDDVLIRSDDLGEDGYRMIGESAIILCTLSMLSNPVLQEKGIYDQVPAERLIIDEASQIGLSEYMHVFHQFRDDLVKVCFFGDPCQLPPYGQESVPSLKSVFQVKHLRKPLIQYLLDTQYRMPSPLGDFISKEMYNRKLRSQHEIKGPSCVRFVDVYKGEEEKSGTSWVNQEEARTIVHLVNNYYRLKDYAIITPYDAQRNIIEKMLNMETPKVYNVDSFQGLPSPCISAPFTDSHFYKVMRPITLLSPSLAQPVLASCIPGRGSM
;
A
#
# COMPACT_ATOMS: atom_id res chain seq x y z
N MET A 1 50.17 11.07 1.08
CA MET A 1 49.12 11.21 0.04
C MET A 1 47.86 11.59 0.77
N SER A 2 47.18 12.67 0.40
CA SER A 2 45.93 13.11 1.05
C SER A 2 44.94 11.94 1.09
N GLY A 3 44.33 11.67 2.25
CA GLY A 3 43.37 10.57 2.47
C GLY A 3 42.05 10.69 1.68
N TYR A 4 41.97 11.61 0.72
CA TYR A 4 40.76 11.93 -0.01
C TYR A 4 41.05 12.26 -1.48
N SER A 5 40.04 12.11 -2.34
CA SER A 5 40.05 12.63 -3.71
C SER A 5 39.09 13.80 -3.86
N ILE A 6 39.36 14.70 -4.81
CA ILE A 6 38.51 15.86 -5.10
C ILE A 6 37.86 15.63 -6.47
N GLY A 7 36.55 15.80 -6.53
CA GLY A 7 35.82 15.97 -7.78
C GLY A 7 34.82 17.12 -7.67
N GLN A 8 33.95 17.25 -8.66
CA GLN A 8 32.94 18.31 -8.71
C GLN A 8 31.68 17.77 -9.38
N PHE A 9 30.52 18.33 -9.04
CA PHE A 9 29.30 18.15 -9.85
C PHE A 9 28.68 19.51 -10.16
N LYS A 10 27.92 19.56 -11.26
CA LYS A 10 27.21 20.77 -11.67
C LYS A 10 25.78 20.73 -11.13
N GLN A 11 25.43 21.72 -10.30
CA GLN A 11 24.05 21.94 -9.86
C GLN A 11 23.34 22.93 -10.78
N ILE A 12 22.02 22.79 -10.89
CA ILE A 12 21.17 23.56 -11.82
C ILE A 12 20.16 24.48 -11.13
N PHE A 13 20.14 24.49 -9.79
CA PHE A 13 19.13 25.15 -8.99
C PHE A 13 19.51 26.59 -8.65
N PHE A 14 20.80 26.87 -8.51
CA PHE A 14 21.35 28.20 -8.22
C PHE A 14 22.44 28.55 -9.24
N PRO A 15 22.09 28.76 -10.53
CA PRO A 15 23.08 28.96 -11.59
C PRO A 15 24.00 30.16 -11.33
N ASP A 16 23.49 31.21 -10.69
CA ASP A 16 24.24 32.42 -10.35
C ASP A 16 25.16 32.23 -9.12
N SER A 17 25.01 31.13 -8.39
CA SER A 17 25.70 30.84 -7.12
C SER A 17 26.65 29.65 -7.25
N ARG A 18 27.77 29.81 -7.98
CA ARG A 18 28.77 28.76 -8.25
C ARG A 18 28.14 27.44 -8.74
N PRO A 19 27.97 27.26 -10.07
CA PRO A 19 27.29 26.09 -10.61
C PRO A 19 28.04 24.77 -10.33
N ASN A 20 29.35 24.81 -10.10
CA ASN A 20 30.15 23.64 -9.76
C ASN A 20 30.38 23.56 -8.24
N VAL A 21 29.88 22.49 -7.63
CA VAL A 21 30.05 22.21 -6.20
C VAL A 21 31.16 21.19 -6.02
N VAL A 22 32.11 21.49 -5.14
CA VAL A 22 33.26 20.61 -4.85
C VAL A 22 32.80 19.43 -4.02
N VAL A 23 33.25 18.23 -4.39
CA VAL A 23 33.03 16.97 -3.67
C VAL A 23 34.35 16.41 -3.20
N ARG A 24 34.56 16.33 -1.88
CA ARG A 24 35.70 15.64 -1.26
C ARG A 24 35.28 14.22 -0.89
N ARG A 25 35.95 13.22 -1.44
CA ARG A 25 35.62 11.81 -1.26
C ARG A 25 36.61 11.14 -0.34
N TYR A 26 36.10 10.54 0.73
CA TYR A 26 36.86 9.79 1.71
C TYR A 26 36.49 8.32 1.62
N ALA A 27 37.51 7.47 1.49
CA ALA A 27 37.35 6.02 1.59
C ALA A 27 37.06 5.62 3.05
N THR A 28 36.49 4.43 3.28
CA THR A 28 36.12 3.95 4.62
C THR A 28 37.28 4.06 5.64
N LYS A 29 38.52 3.80 5.21
CA LYS A 29 39.72 3.89 6.07
C LYS A 29 40.08 5.31 6.53
N ASN A 30 39.51 6.35 5.91
CA ASN A 30 39.81 7.77 6.17
C ASN A 30 38.54 8.52 6.62
N VAL A 31 37.58 7.81 7.22
CA VAL A 31 36.32 8.42 7.70
C VAL A 31 36.59 9.44 8.82
N ASP A 32 37.55 9.16 9.70
CA ASP A 32 37.89 10.07 10.80
C ASP A 32 38.50 11.38 10.30
N ASP A 33 39.32 11.35 9.24
CA ASP A 33 39.80 12.56 8.55
C ASP A 33 38.63 13.40 7.99
N ALA A 34 37.56 12.75 7.53
CA ALA A 34 36.37 13.44 7.04
C ALA A 34 35.60 14.12 8.17
N VAL A 35 35.51 13.45 9.33
CA VAL A 35 34.86 13.98 10.53
C VAL A 35 35.64 15.16 11.11
N GLU A 36 36.97 15.06 11.18
CA GLU A 36 37.84 16.15 11.60
C GLU A 36 37.67 17.36 10.68
N TYR A 37 37.73 17.14 9.36
CA TYR A 37 37.50 18.21 8.38
C TYR A 37 36.13 18.90 8.54
N LEU A 38 35.07 18.14 8.77
CA LEU A 38 33.73 18.70 9.01
C LEU A 38 33.66 19.52 10.31
N ARG A 39 34.36 19.07 11.36
CA ARG A 39 34.47 19.80 12.63
C ARG A 39 35.28 21.09 12.48
N GLU A 40 36.37 21.07 11.71
CA GLU A 40 37.21 22.24 11.42
C GLU A 40 36.44 23.34 10.67
N ILE A 41 35.60 22.96 9.71
CA ILE A 41 34.76 23.93 8.98
C ILE A 41 33.69 24.52 9.90
N SER A 42 33.24 23.74 10.90
CA SER A 42 32.20 24.11 11.86
C SER A 42 30.97 24.75 11.19
N PRO A 43 30.32 24.06 10.22
CA PRO A 43 29.20 24.64 9.49
C PRO A 43 28.01 24.91 10.43
N SER A 44 27.26 25.97 10.16
CA SER A 44 26.05 26.29 10.93
C SER A 44 25.00 25.17 10.82
N VAL A 45 24.87 24.57 9.63
CA VAL A 45 24.02 23.41 9.35
C VAL A 45 24.74 22.46 8.40
N LEU A 46 24.56 21.15 8.63
CA LEU A 46 25.08 20.08 7.80
C LEU A 46 23.92 19.32 7.16
N GLY A 47 23.80 19.41 5.84
CA GLY A 47 22.83 18.60 5.07
C GLY A 47 23.32 17.16 4.94
N ILE A 48 22.43 16.17 5.03
CA ILE A 48 22.76 14.75 4.88
C ILE A 48 21.87 14.06 3.84
N SER A 49 22.47 13.17 3.06
CA SER A 49 21.78 12.26 2.13
C SER A 49 22.50 10.90 2.06
N LEU A 50 21.74 9.84 1.76
CA LEU A 50 22.20 8.46 1.83
C LEU A 50 22.29 7.82 0.44
N HIS A 51 23.40 7.14 0.16
CA HIS A 51 23.58 6.37 -1.07
C HIS A 51 23.59 4.86 -0.76
N PHE A 52 22.80 4.10 -1.51
CA PHE A 52 22.54 2.69 -1.23
C PHE A 52 23.16 1.77 -2.28
N SER A 53 23.51 0.56 -1.85
CA SER A 53 23.89 -0.54 -2.72
C SER A 53 22.66 -1.12 -3.44
N SER A 54 22.88 -1.97 -4.45
CA SER A 54 21.80 -2.73 -5.09
C SER A 54 21.08 -3.69 -4.14
N GLN A 55 21.70 -4.03 -3.01
CA GLN A 55 21.11 -4.87 -1.96
C GLN A 55 20.33 -4.04 -0.92
N GLY A 56 20.32 -2.71 -1.05
CA GLY A 56 19.58 -1.80 -0.17
C GLY A 56 20.32 -1.35 1.08
N SER A 57 21.60 -1.71 1.26
CA SER A 57 22.43 -1.24 2.37
C SER A 57 23.13 0.08 2.07
N ILE A 58 23.41 0.90 3.09
CA ILE A 58 24.13 2.18 2.95
C ILE A 58 25.58 1.92 2.49
N LYS A 59 25.90 2.39 1.27
CA LYS A 59 27.23 2.33 0.67
C LYS A 59 28.06 3.57 0.98
N ALA A 60 27.40 4.73 1.04
CA ALA A 60 28.05 5.99 1.38
C ALA A 60 27.05 7.00 1.95
N ILE A 61 27.58 8.00 2.65
CA ILE A 61 26.83 9.14 3.17
C ILE A 61 27.42 10.41 2.57
N ALA A 62 26.56 11.26 2.01
CA ALA A 62 26.92 12.60 1.60
C ALA A 62 26.55 13.60 2.69
N PHE A 63 27.55 14.27 3.25
CA PHE A 63 27.39 15.44 4.11
C PHE A 63 27.66 16.69 3.30
N ALA A 64 26.90 17.76 3.51
CA ALA A 64 27.07 18.98 2.75
C ALA A 64 26.99 20.22 3.61
N THR A 65 27.81 21.19 3.23
CA THR A 65 27.70 22.58 3.65
C THR A 65 27.09 23.38 2.49
N PRO A 66 26.74 24.66 2.68
CA PRO A 66 26.32 25.54 1.59
C PRO A 66 27.35 25.74 0.47
N THR A 67 28.57 25.20 0.54
CA THR A 67 29.61 25.44 -0.48
C THR A 67 30.28 24.19 -1.02
N GLN A 68 30.18 23.05 -0.34
CA GLN A 68 30.85 21.81 -0.69
C GLN A 68 30.17 20.58 -0.09
N VAL A 69 30.46 19.43 -0.69
CA VAL A 69 30.00 18.10 -0.24
C VAL A 69 31.21 17.27 0.22
N VAL A 70 31.03 16.55 1.31
CA VAL A 70 31.93 15.53 1.86
C VAL A 70 31.25 14.18 1.70
N TRP A 71 31.79 13.36 0.81
CA TRP A 71 31.29 12.02 0.50
C TRP A 71 32.10 10.98 1.29
N VAL A 72 31.43 10.21 2.13
CA VAL A 72 32.04 9.24 3.03
C VAL A 72 31.58 7.83 2.65
N SER A 73 32.49 6.98 2.21
CA SER A 73 32.22 5.55 2.00
C SER A 73 32.00 4.84 3.34
N THR A 74 30.96 4.02 3.44
CA THR A 74 30.58 3.28 4.65
C THR A 74 30.76 1.77 4.52
N GLU A 75 31.26 1.28 3.39
CA GLU A 75 31.51 -0.14 3.19
C GLU A 75 32.48 -0.69 4.24
N LYS A 76 32.01 -1.65 5.05
CA LYS A 76 32.76 -2.28 6.15
C LYS A 76 33.24 -1.29 7.23
N LEU A 77 32.47 -0.23 7.47
CA LEU A 77 32.79 0.77 8.49
C LEU A 77 32.79 0.15 9.90
N ALA A 78 33.79 0.50 10.70
CA ALA A 78 33.88 0.04 12.08
C ALA A 78 32.86 0.76 12.98
N PRO A 79 32.21 0.06 13.94
CA PRO A 79 31.30 0.68 14.91
C PRO A 79 31.96 1.72 15.83
N THR A 80 33.29 1.78 15.87
CA THR A 80 34.06 2.75 16.68
C THR A 80 34.46 4.01 15.92
N SER A 81 34.06 4.17 14.65
CA SER A 81 34.44 5.34 13.86
C SER A 81 33.93 6.64 14.47
N GLY A 82 34.68 7.73 14.28
CA GLY A 82 34.30 9.08 14.69
C GLY A 82 33.00 9.55 14.04
N LEU A 83 32.54 8.91 12.97
CA LEU A 83 31.26 9.20 12.31
C LEU A 83 30.08 9.09 13.26
N GLY A 84 30.06 8.06 14.12
CA GLY A 84 29.03 7.89 15.13
C GLY A 84 28.99 9.05 16.13
N THR A 85 30.15 9.65 16.44
CA THR A 85 30.20 10.83 17.30
C THR A 85 29.65 12.07 16.61
N LEU A 86 29.94 12.26 15.33
CA LEU A 86 29.43 13.39 14.54
C LEU A 86 27.90 13.35 14.42
N LEU A 87 27.34 12.17 14.13
CA LEU A 87 25.90 11.98 13.89
C LEU A 87 25.03 12.20 15.13
N ARG A 88 25.57 12.01 16.33
CA ARG A 88 24.88 12.28 17.61
C ARG A 88 25.23 13.63 18.23
N ASP A 89 26.21 14.34 17.68
CA ASP A 89 26.76 15.54 18.29
C ASP A 89 25.69 16.64 18.39
N ALA A 90 25.48 17.15 19.60
CA ALA A 90 24.50 18.19 19.86
C ALA A 90 24.85 19.54 19.22
N SER A 91 26.14 19.78 19.00
CA SER A 91 26.65 21.00 18.37
C SER A 91 26.51 20.98 16.85
N VAL A 92 26.33 19.80 16.25
CA VAL A 92 26.16 19.65 14.81
C VAL A 92 24.68 19.68 14.47
N ARG A 93 24.26 20.72 13.75
CA ARG A 93 22.88 20.82 13.25
C ARG A 93 22.74 20.01 11.98
N LEU A 94 22.48 18.71 12.12
CA LEU A 94 22.20 17.82 11.01
C LEU A 94 20.77 18.03 10.49
N ALA A 95 20.60 18.15 9.18
CA ALA A 95 19.29 18.33 8.56
C ALA A 95 19.11 17.45 7.32
N SER A 96 17.89 16.96 7.10
CA SER A 96 17.48 16.26 5.89
C SER A 96 15.97 16.40 5.67
N PHE A 97 15.50 16.16 4.45
CA PHE A 97 14.12 15.76 4.23
C PHE A 97 14.01 14.26 4.55
N ASP A 98 12.91 13.83 5.17
CA ASP A 98 12.75 12.45 5.66
C ASP A 98 13.80 12.05 6.72
N MET A 99 14.16 12.98 7.60
CA MET A 99 15.21 12.81 8.61
C MET A 99 14.94 11.62 9.54
N ALA A 100 13.66 11.34 9.85
CA ALA A 100 13.24 10.17 10.61
C ALA A 100 13.67 8.85 9.93
N GLN A 101 13.46 8.74 8.62
CA GLN A 101 13.84 7.55 7.84
C GLN A 101 15.36 7.45 7.71
N VAL A 102 16.04 8.56 7.42
CA VAL A 102 17.51 8.64 7.35
C VAL A 102 18.13 8.14 8.65
N ALA A 103 17.63 8.60 9.80
CA ALA A 103 18.13 8.22 11.12
C ALA A 103 17.94 6.71 11.41
N LEU A 104 16.78 6.15 11.08
CA LEU A 104 16.49 4.73 11.26
C LEU A 104 17.38 3.83 10.38
N LEU A 105 17.60 4.22 9.12
CA LEU A 105 18.46 3.47 8.19
C LEU A 105 19.93 3.52 8.61
N ILE A 106 20.43 4.67 9.06
CA ILE A 106 21.79 4.78 9.62
C ILE A 106 21.93 3.88 10.86
N TYR A 107 20.96 3.88 11.76
CA TYR A 107 21.02 3.02 12.96
C TYR A 107 21.04 1.54 12.60
N LYS A 108 20.19 1.12 11.66
CA LYS A 108 20.11 -0.29 11.22
C LYS A 108 21.40 -0.78 10.57
N ASP A 109 21.94 0.01 9.64
CA ASP A 109 23.06 -0.45 8.80
C ASP A 109 24.42 -0.20 9.45
N LEU A 110 24.56 0.87 10.23
CA LEU A 110 25.84 1.31 10.80
C LEU A 110 25.90 1.23 12.33
N GLY A 111 24.76 1.02 13.00
CA GLY A 111 24.70 0.97 14.47
C GLY A 111 24.86 2.33 15.16
N PHE A 112 24.83 3.44 14.41
CA PHE A 112 25.02 4.77 14.96
C PHE A 112 23.72 5.43 15.35
N HIS A 113 23.70 6.02 16.53
CA HIS A 113 22.64 6.93 16.92
C HIS A 113 22.75 8.24 16.15
N VAL A 114 21.60 8.82 15.82
CA VAL A 114 21.50 10.02 14.99
C VAL A 114 20.62 11.04 15.69
N ARG A 115 21.06 12.29 15.64
CA ARG A 115 20.30 13.48 16.01
C ARG A 115 20.23 14.42 14.81
N GLY A 116 19.03 14.84 14.42
CA GLY A 116 18.87 15.82 13.33
C GLY A 116 17.48 16.44 13.26
N VAL A 117 17.29 17.30 12.26
CA VAL A 117 16.06 18.06 12.03
C VAL A 117 15.44 17.64 10.71
N ASP A 118 14.13 17.42 10.73
CA ASP A 118 13.37 17.16 9.51
C ASP A 118 12.96 18.48 8.85
N MET A 119 13.50 18.72 7.66
CA MET A 119 13.25 19.95 6.91
C MET A 119 11.78 20.10 6.50
N SER A 120 11.08 18.99 6.25
CA SER A 120 9.70 19.01 5.76
C SER A 120 8.71 19.61 6.76
N THR A 121 9.06 19.63 8.05
CA THR A 121 8.20 20.13 9.13
C THR A 121 8.70 21.45 9.75
N LEU A 122 9.83 21.98 9.28
CA LEU A 122 10.49 23.14 9.89
C LEU A 122 9.62 24.41 9.88
N ILE A 123 8.90 24.64 8.78
CA ILE A 123 8.00 25.79 8.58
C ILE A 123 6.61 25.36 8.10
N ALA A 124 6.32 24.05 8.18
CA ALA A 124 5.00 23.52 7.83
C ALA A 124 3.97 23.92 8.89
N PRO A 125 2.68 24.07 8.52
CA PRO A 125 1.63 24.39 9.47
C PRO A 125 1.42 23.28 10.52
N SER A 126 1.73 22.03 10.16
CA SER A 126 1.67 20.87 11.05
C SER A 126 2.54 19.72 10.52
N THR A 127 2.83 18.75 11.39
CA THR A 127 3.48 17.49 11.01
C THR A 127 2.66 16.62 10.05
N ARG A 128 1.35 16.89 9.95
CA ARG A 128 0.39 16.20 9.06
C ARG A 128 0.40 16.69 7.62
N ALA A 129 0.88 17.91 7.41
CA ALA A 129 1.01 18.53 6.10
C ALA A 129 2.47 18.93 5.85
N PRO A 130 3.41 17.96 5.86
CA PRO A 130 4.81 18.25 5.63
C PRO A 130 5.02 18.82 4.22
N PHE A 131 5.95 19.75 4.08
CA PHE A 131 6.28 20.30 2.77
C PHE A 131 7.25 19.39 2.03
N SER A 132 6.95 19.14 0.75
CA SER A 132 7.95 18.60 -0.18
C SER A 132 9.11 19.56 -0.37
N PRO A 133 10.27 19.09 -0.86
CA PRO A 133 11.41 19.96 -1.19
C PRO A 133 11.04 21.16 -2.05
N SER A 134 10.20 20.99 -3.07
CA SER A 134 9.76 22.09 -3.92
C SER A 134 8.75 23.01 -3.26
N THR A 135 7.78 22.50 -2.51
CA THR A 135 6.87 23.32 -1.73
C THR A 135 7.64 24.15 -0.70
N PHE A 136 8.63 23.55 -0.04
CA PHE A 136 9.51 24.23 0.91
C PHE A 136 10.26 25.40 0.24
N ALA A 137 10.90 25.14 -0.90
CA ALA A 137 11.61 26.18 -1.66
C ALA A 137 10.67 27.30 -2.13
N GLN A 138 9.47 26.98 -2.60
CA GLN A 138 8.47 27.98 -3.00
C GLN A 138 8.01 28.84 -1.82
N LYS A 139 7.81 28.26 -0.63
CA LYS A 139 7.46 29.01 0.58
C LYS A 139 8.57 29.95 1.04
N MET A 140 9.81 29.69 0.64
CA MET A 140 10.94 30.61 0.81
C MET A 140 11.01 31.70 -0.26
N GLY A 141 10.11 31.70 -1.25
CA GLY A 141 10.16 32.61 -2.40
C GLY A 141 11.22 32.23 -3.44
N LEU A 142 11.73 31.00 -3.43
CA LEU A 142 12.73 30.53 -4.40
C LEU A 142 12.06 29.90 -5.62
N ALA A 143 12.33 30.45 -6.80
CA ALA A 143 11.84 29.94 -8.08
C ALA A 143 12.74 28.80 -8.61
N LEU A 144 12.74 27.65 -7.91
CA LEU A 144 13.52 26.47 -8.31
C LEU A 144 12.72 25.53 -9.24
N PRO A 145 13.37 24.78 -10.14
CA PRO A 145 12.71 23.76 -10.97
C PRO A 145 12.04 22.64 -10.15
N SER A 146 10.76 22.81 -9.77
CA SER A 146 10.07 21.99 -8.76
C SER A 146 10.14 20.48 -9.00
N HIS A 147 9.79 20.01 -10.20
CA HIS A 147 9.82 18.56 -10.49
C HIS A 147 11.23 17.97 -10.40
N LYS A 148 12.25 18.70 -10.89
CA LYS A 148 13.63 18.21 -10.79
C LYS A 148 14.10 18.17 -9.35
N LEU A 149 13.59 19.07 -8.50
CA LEU A 149 13.92 19.11 -7.08
C LEU A 149 13.32 17.91 -6.33
N ASP A 150 12.04 17.61 -6.52
CA ASP A 150 11.37 16.54 -5.76
C ASP A 150 11.84 15.15 -6.16
N VAL A 151 12.25 14.95 -7.42
CA VAL A 151 12.76 13.65 -7.90
C VAL A 151 14.15 13.33 -7.35
N LEU A 152 14.94 14.31 -6.88
CA LEU A 152 16.30 14.06 -6.34
C LEU A 152 16.29 13.06 -5.19
N TRP A 153 15.28 13.12 -4.30
CA TRP A 153 15.16 12.24 -3.14
C TRP A 153 14.71 10.82 -3.47
N ASP A 154 14.23 10.58 -4.69
CA ASP A 154 13.87 9.25 -5.18
C ASP A 154 15.02 8.59 -5.97
N SER A 155 16.07 9.35 -6.33
CA SER A 155 17.24 8.90 -7.07
C SER A 155 18.27 8.23 -6.17
N ASN A 156 19.02 7.28 -6.73
CA ASN A 156 20.19 6.68 -6.10
C ASN A 156 21.47 6.95 -6.91
N GLU A 157 21.45 7.93 -7.82
CA GLU A 157 22.65 8.37 -8.53
C GLU A 157 23.53 9.24 -7.63
N GLU A 158 24.84 9.03 -7.65
CA GLU A 158 25.80 9.75 -6.78
C GLU A 158 25.65 11.28 -6.89
N GLN A 159 25.44 11.80 -8.09
CA GLN A 159 25.27 13.24 -8.31
C GLN A 159 24.01 13.79 -7.63
N ASP A 160 22.90 13.05 -7.69
CA ASP A 160 21.63 13.46 -7.07
C ASP A 160 21.70 13.36 -5.54
N ILE A 161 22.40 12.36 -5.01
CA ILE A 161 22.68 12.25 -3.56
C ILE A 161 23.53 13.44 -3.08
N CYS A 162 24.59 13.78 -3.81
CA CYS A 162 25.40 14.97 -3.50
C CYS A 162 24.56 16.26 -3.58
N CYS A 163 23.71 16.36 -4.61
CA CYS A 163 22.86 17.52 -4.84
C CYS A 163 21.80 17.68 -3.74
N SER A 164 21.11 16.61 -3.34
CA SER A 164 20.11 16.62 -2.27
C SER A 164 20.71 17.05 -0.92
N ALA A 165 21.88 16.51 -0.55
CA ALA A 165 22.59 16.95 0.66
C ALA A 165 22.94 18.44 0.59
N PHE A 166 23.51 18.89 -0.54
CA PHE A 166 23.88 20.29 -0.76
C PHE A 166 22.68 21.24 -0.70
N LEU A 167 21.58 20.91 -1.36
CA LEU A 167 20.37 21.71 -1.37
C LEU A 167 19.74 21.78 0.02
N THR A 168 19.76 20.68 0.76
CA THR A 168 19.34 20.68 2.17
C THR A 168 20.14 21.69 2.98
N ALA A 169 21.48 21.66 2.90
CA ALA A 169 22.33 22.60 3.61
C ALA A 169 22.09 24.06 3.20
N LYS A 170 21.88 24.31 1.90
CA LYS A 170 21.55 25.63 1.34
C LYS A 170 20.23 26.18 1.86
N LEU A 171 19.17 25.36 1.82
CA LEU A 171 17.83 25.76 2.24
C LEU A 171 17.77 25.96 3.76
N ALA A 172 18.43 25.08 4.51
CA ALA A 172 18.48 25.13 5.97
C ALA A 172 19.26 26.34 6.51
N GLN A 173 20.29 26.82 5.80
CA GLN A 173 21.07 28.00 6.20
C GLN A 173 20.20 29.25 6.42
N VAL A 174 19.10 29.40 5.69
CA VAL A 174 18.17 30.54 5.82
C VAL A 174 17.42 30.52 7.15
N TYR A 175 17.26 29.35 7.76
CA TYR A 175 16.47 29.13 8.97
C TYR A 175 17.33 28.67 10.15
N ASP A 176 18.61 29.05 10.20
CA ASP A 176 19.55 28.59 11.24
C ASP A 176 19.01 28.83 12.67
N SER A 177 18.35 29.96 12.91
CA SER A 177 17.73 30.27 14.20
C SER A 177 16.53 29.37 14.53
N THR A 178 15.67 29.08 13.56
CA THR A 178 14.51 28.17 13.74
C THR A 178 14.98 26.75 14.00
N ILE A 179 16.01 26.30 13.28
CA ILE A 179 16.60 24.97 13.39
C ILE A 179 17.09 24.68 14.80
N GLU A 180 17.47 25.68 15.61
CA GLU A 180 17.86 25.47 17.01
C GLU A 180 16.68 24.99 17.87
N TRP A 181 15.47 25.51 17.64
CA TRP A 181 14.30 25.29 18.51
C TRP A 181 13.35 24.18 18.02
N THR A 182 13.47 23.74 16.77
CA THR A 182 12.63 22.66 16.22
C THR A 182 12.77 21.34 16.99
N PRO A 183 11.75 20.50 17.15
CA PRO A 183 11.95 19.14 17.67
C PRO A 183 12.99 18.37 16.85
N LYS A 184 13.90 17.65 17.53
CA LYS A 184 14.96 16.89 16.85
C LYS A 184 14.54 15.43 16.78
N VAL A 185 14.71 14.82 15.61
CA VAL A 185 14.74 13.37 15.46
C VAL A 185 15.95 12.86 16.24
N LYS A 186 15.71 11.94 17.19
CA LYS A 186 16.74 11.32 18.02
C LYS A 186 16.46 9.83 18.13
N THR A 187 17.38 9.00 17.65
CA THR A 187 17.21 7.54 17.79
C THR A 187 17.46 7.06 19.22
N GLU A 188 18.18 7.82 20.05
CA GLU A 188 18.47 7.48 21.46
C GLU A 188 17.22 7.42 22.35
N ILE A 189 16.08 7.97 21.89
CA ILE A 189 14.82 7.97 22.65
C ILE A 189 14.21 6.56 22.72
N LEU A 190 14.49 5.70 21.73
CA LEU A 190 13.87 4.40 21.60
C LEU A 190 14.81 3.27 22.00
N GLU A 191 14.21 2.18 22.51
CA GLU A 191 14.95 0.96 22.75
C GLU A 191 15.40 0.31 21.45
N LYS A 192 16.48 -0.50 21.52
CA LYS A 192 17.03 -1.20 20.36
C LYS A 192 15.99 -2.02 19.58
N LYS A 193 15.07 -2.72 20.27
CA LYS A 193 14.01 -3.50 19.61
C LYS A 193 13.03 -2.63 18.83
N GLN A 194 12.64 -1.48 19.40
CA GLN A 194 11.76 -0.50 18.76
C GLN A 194 12.43 0.12 17.53
N LEU A 195 13.71 0.52 17.66
CA LEU A 195 14.49 1.07 16.55
C LEU A 195 14.61 0.08 15.38
N LEU A 196 14.99 -1.16 15.66
CA LEU A 196 15.12 -2.18 14.63
C LEU A 196 13.76 -2.49 13.98
N CYS A 197 12.67 -2.54 14.76
CA CYS A 197 11.33 -2.73 14.24
C CYS A 197 10.94 -1.62 13.24
N LEU A 198 11.10 -0.35 13.62
CA LEU A 198 10.80 0.78 12.73
C LEU A 198 11.72 0.80 11.51
N ALA A 199 13.02 0.54 11.69
CA ALA A 199 13.98 0.53 10.60
C ALA A 199 13.73 -0.62 9.60
N ASP A 200 13.28 -1.79 10.07
CA ASP A 200 12.84 -2.89 9.21
C ASP A 200 11.64 -2.48 8.37
N ILE A 201 10.62 -1.86 8.97
CA ILE A 201 9.44 -1.36 8.24
C ILE A 201 9.84 -0.31 7.19
N VAL A 202 10.71 0.64 7.55
CA VAL A 202 11.21 1.67 6.60
C VAL A 202 11.99 1.01 5.46
N THR A 203 12.77 -0.04 5.74
CA THR A 203 13.49 -0.79 4.72
C THR A 203 12.54 -1.49 3.75
N GLU A 204 11.52 -2.17 4.28
CA GLU A 204 10.52 -2.87 3.48
C GLU A 204 9.78 -1.91 2.54
N ARG A 205 9.31 -0.78 3.06
CA ARG A 205 8.64 0.26 2.26
C ARG A 205 9.55 0.83 1.18
N ARG A 206 10.83 1.07 1.50
CA ARG A 206 11.81 1.53 0.52
C ARG A 206 12.01 0.49 -0.60
N GLN A 207 12.10 -0.79 -0.25
CA GLN A 207 12.25 -1.88 -1.23
C GLN A 207 11.02 -2.00 -2.13
N LEU A 208 9.81 -1.90 -1.57
CA LEU A 208 8.57 -1.85 -2.35
C LEU A 208 8.58 -0.68 -3.34
N LYS A 209 8.87 0.54 -2.86
CA LYS A 209 8.96 1.74 -3.71
C LYS A 209 10.06 1.62 -4.78
N ALA A 210 11.16 0.94 -4.47
CA ALA A 210 12.25 0.70 -5.40
C ALA A 210 11.88 -0.32 -6.49
N ALA A 211 11.02 -1.29 -6.19
CA ALA A 211 10.52 -2.28 -7.13
C ALA A 211 9.47 -1.73 -8.11
N GLU A 212 8.85 -0.59 -7.79
CA GLU A 212 7.89 0.05 -8.68
C GLU A 212 8.55 0.58 -9.98
N PRO A 213 7.92 0.35 -11.14
CA PRO A 213 8.45 0.82 -12.41
C PRO A 213 8.42 2.36 -12.47
N VAL A 214 9.59 2.96 -12.72
CA VAL A 214 9.76 4.43 -12.91
C VAL A 214 9.09 4.93 -14.20
N ARG A 215 8.81 4.03 -15.14
CA ARG A 215 8.08 4.29 -16.38
C ARG A 215 6.91 3.35 -16.50
N LYS A 216 5.69 3.89 -16.46
CA LYS A 216 4.44 3.15 -16.67
C LYS A 216 3.84 3.57 -18.00
N GLN A 217 3.70 2.63 -18.93
CA GLN A 217 2.94 2.87 -20.16
C GLN A 217 1.45 2.88 -19.82
N ASN A 218 0.74 3.90 -20.29
CA ASN A 218 -0.69 4.05 -20.04
C ASN A 218 -1.50 3.78 -21.28
N ASP A 219 -2.56 3.00 -21.13
CA ASP A 219 -3.57 2.83 -22.17
C ASP A 219 -4.45 4.10 -22.24
N PHE A 220 -4.61 4.65 -23.44
CA PHE A 220 -5.44 5.83 -23.70
C PHE A 220 -6.43 5.58 -24.83
N ALA A 221 -7.59 6.24 -24.75
CA ALA A 221 -8.63 6.20 -25.78
C ALA A 221 -8.46 7.37 -26.76
N THR A 222 -8.25 8.58 -26.26
CA THR A 222 -8.03 9.78 -27.08
C THR A 222 -7.05 10.75 -26.42
N VAL A 223 -6.35 11.53 -27.25
CA VAL A 223 -5.54 12.68 -26.81
C VAL A 223 -5.98 13.89 -27.62
N GLN A 224 -6.48 14.93 -26.98
CA GLN A 224 -6.95 16.15 -27.64
C GLN A 224 -6.11 17.35 -27.21
N PHE A 225 -5.52 18.03 -28.18
CA PHE A 225 -4.79 19.27 -27.97
C PHE A 225 -5.78 20.44 -27.96
N THR A 226 -5.76 21.24 -26.89
CA THR A 226 -6.59 22.44 -26.71
C THR A 226 -5.70 23.67 -26.58
N LYS A 227 -6.29 24.87 -26.61
CA LYS A 227 -5.53 26.12 -26.43
C LYS A 227 -4.85 26.22 -25.06
N ASP A 228 -5.43 25.57 -24.04
CA ASP A 228 -5.01 25.69 -22.64
C ASP A 228 -4.24 24.45 -22.12
N GLY A 229 -3.96 23.48 -22.99
CA GLY A 229 -3.25 22.24 -22.64
C GLY A 229 -3.74 21.01 -23.41
N VAL A 230 -3.55 19.83 -22.83
CA VAL A 230 -3.93 18.54 -23.43
C VAL A 230 -4.97 17.83 -22.58
N LEU A 231 -6.02 17.35 -23.23
CA LEU A 231 -7.02 16.48 -22.62
C LEU A 231 -6.69 15.05 -23.00
N LEU A 232 -6.20 14.29 -22.02
CA LEU A 232 -5.93 12.87 -22.14
C LEU A 232 -7.16 12.10 -21.63
N GLN A 233 -7.78 11.30 -22.50
CA GLN A 233 -8.84 10.38 -22.11
C GLN A 233 -8.26 8.98 -22.03
N ASN A 234 -8.23 8.40 -20.83
CA ASN A 234 -7.71 7.06 -20.63
C ASN A 234 -8.72 5.98 -21.06
N SER A 235 -8.25 4.89 -21.69
CA SER A 235 -9.12 3.77 -22.10
C SER A 235 -9.55 2.93 -20.90
N ARG A 236 -8.67 2.80 -19.91
CA ARG A 236 -8.94 2.20 -18.60
C ARG A 236 -8.63 3.24 -17.53
N TYR A 237 -9.36 3.25 -16.41
CA TYR A 237 -9.04 4.21 -15.37
C TYR A 237 -7.76 3.82 -14.60
N LYS A 238 -7.44 2.53 -14.46
CA LYS A 238 -6.19 2.06 -13.83
C LYS A 238 -4.91 2.63 -14.46
N THR A 239 -4.99 3.13 -15.69
CA THR A 239 -3.89 3.80 -16.42
C THR A 239 -4.01 5.33 -16.38
N ARG A 240 -4.86 5.88 -15.50
CA ARG A 240 -5.04 7.33 -15.36
C ARG A 240 -3.81 7.95 -14.71
N VAL A 241 -3.39 9.08 -15.26
CA VAL A 241 -2.29 9.86 -14.71
C VAL A 241 -2.79 10.67 -13.52
N ARG A 242 -2.22 10.42 -12.33
CA ARG A 242 -2.46 11.24 -11.14
C ARG A 242 -1.62 12.52 -11.20
N ARG A 243 -2.16 13.62 -10.68
CA ARG A 243 -1.36 14.82 -10.39
C ARG A 243 -0.32 14.42 -9.34
N GLY A 244 0.94 14.69 -9.61
CA GLY A 244 2.01 14.51 -8.65
C GLY A 244 3.12 15.52 -8.87
N GLU A 245 3.88 15.79 -7.82
CA GLU A 245 5.05 16.66 -7.88
C GLU A 245 6.21 15.96 -8.59
N LYS A 246 6.29 14.63 -8.42
CA LYS A 246 7.35 13.75 -8.93
C LYS A 246 7.06 13.06 -10.26
N THR A 247 5.87 13.27 -10.83
CA THR A 247 5.44 12.62 -12.09
C THR A 247 5.43 13.58 -13.28
N MET A 248 5.75 13.04 -14.46
CA MET A 248 5.70 13.73 -15.74
C MET A 248 5.11 12.81 -16.81
N VAL A 249 4.29 13.36 -17.70
CA VAL A 249 3.74 12.63 -18.85
C VAL A 249 4.64 12.86 -20.05
N GLU A 250 5.12 11.77 -20.65
CA GLU A 250 5.83 11.72 -21.92
C GLU A 250 4.85 11.20 -23.00
N MET A 251 4.56 12.01 -24.02
CA MET A 251 3.73 11.64 -25.16
C MET A 251 4.59 11.50 -26.40
N GLU A 252 4.66 10.30 -26.96
CA GLU A 252 5.38 10.00 -28.20
C GLU A 252 4.43 10.18 -29.38
N MET A 253 4.87 10.92 -30.39
CA MET A 253 4.13 11.21 -31.61
C MET A 253 4.41 10.15 -32.68
N GLU A 254 3.55 10.04 -33.69
CA GLU A 254 3.79 9.17 -34.85
C GLU A 254 5.05 9.55 -35.66
N ASP A 255 5.46 10.81 -35.62
CA ASP A 255 6.70 11.29 -36.26
C ASP A 255 7.98 10.98 -35.44
N GLY A 256 7.84 10.31 -34.29
CA GLY A 256 8.92 9.96 -33.38
C GLY A 256 9.34 11.08 -32.41
N SER A 257 8.73 12.27 -32.49
CA SER A 257 8.98 13.33 -31.51
C SER A 257 8.31 13.04 -30.15
N THR A 258 8.84 13.61 -29.07
CA THR A 258 8.30 13.42 -27.71
C THR A 258 7.94 14.76 -27.08
N ILE A 259 6.76 14.81 -26.46
CA ILE A 259 6.27 15.97 -25.71
C ILE A 259 6.14 15.66 -24.24
N HIS A 260 6.56 16.62 -23.42
CA HIS A 260 6.46 16.56 -21.98
C HIS A 260 5.30 17.41 -21.48
N ALA A 261 4.50 16.84 -20.57
CA ALA A 261 3.39 17.53 -19.94
C ALA A 261 3.27 17.13 -18.46
N LYS A 262 2.55 17.95 -17.68
CA LYS A 262 2.23 17.67 -16.27
C LYS A 262 0.73 17.56 -16.07
N ALA A 263 0.28 16.57 -15.30
CA ALA A 263 -1.12 16.49 -14.90
C ALA A 263 -1.47 17.61 -13.92
N VAL A 264 -2.54 18.37 -14.21
CA VAL A 264 -2.95 19.55 -13.42
C VAL A 264 -4.33 19.35 -12.80
N ALA A 265 -5.24 18.72 -13.53
CA ALA A 265 -6.61 18.47 -13.08
C ALA A 265 -7.10 17.12 -13.61
N MET A 266 -8.06 16.54 -12.89
CA MET A 266 -8.67 15.26 -13.21
C MET A 266 -10.18 15.33 -13.01
N LYS A 267 -10.95 14.81 -13.96
CA LYS A 267 -12.40 14.61 -13.84
C LYS A 267 -12.79 13.30 -14.52
N GLY A 268 -13.23 12.31 -13.75
CA GLY A 268 -13.50 10.97 -14.29
C GLY A 268 -12.26 10.37 -14.99
N ARG A 269 -12.45 9.85 -16.21
CA ARG A 269 -11.39 9.27 -17.07
C ARG A 269 -10.57 10.30 -17.85
N GLN A 270 -10.83 11.58 -17.64
CA GLN A 270 -10.17 12.67 -18.34
C GLN A 270 -9.13 13.33 -17.43
N THR A 271 -7.91 13.44 -17.93
CA THR A 271 -6.80 14.13 -17.27
C THR A 271 -6.46 15.37 -18.10
N THR A 272 -6.47 16.53 -17.47
CA THR A 272 -5.97 17.77 -18.06
C THR A 272 -4.47 17.86 -17.78
N LEU A 273 -3.70 17.97 -18.85
CA LEU A 273 -2.25 18.11 -18.82
C LEU A 273 -1.85 19.52 -19.27
N HIS A 274 -0.91 20.13 -18.55
CA HIS A 274 -0.26 21.36 -18.94
C HIS A 274 1.04 21.05 -19.68
N MET A 275 1.20 21.60 -20.87
CA MET A 275 2.39 21.44 -21.70
C MET A 275 3.36 22.61 -21.52
N SER A 276 4.66 22.33 -21.64
CA SER A 276 5.69 23.36 -21.80
C SER A 276 6.03 23.52 -23.29
N GLY A 277 5.46 24.53 -23.96
CA GLY A 277 5.69 24.84 -25.38
C GLY A 277 4.41 24.91 -26.22
N PHE A 278 4.44 25.69 -27.31
CA PHE A 278 3.29 25.92 -28.20
C PHE A 278 3.37 25.07 -29.47
N GLY A 279 2.34 24.26 -29.72
CA GLY A 279 2.11 23.56 -31.00
C GLY A 279 1.11 22.41 -30.86
N ALA A 280 0.18 22.29 -31.81
CA ALA A 280 -0.66 21.10 -32.00
C ALA A 280 0.16 20.07 -32.80
N PRO A 281 0.76 19.07 -32.16
CA PRO A 281 1.55 18.05 -32.84
C PRO A 281 0.59 17.04 -33.50
N GLY A 282 1.12 16.18 -34.36
CA GLY A 282 0.34 15.13 -35.02
C GLY A 282 -0.29 14.12 -34.04
N ALA A 283 -0.70 12.96 -34.56
CA ALA A 283 -1.30 11.91 -33.74
C ALA A 283 -0.30 11.36 -32.70
N VAL A 284 -0.79 11.13 -31.48
CA VAL A 284 -0.03 10.52 -30.37
C VAL A 284 -0.07 9.01 -30.52
N SER A 285 1.09 8.37 -30.59
CA SER A 285 1.22 6.91 -30.69
C SER A 285 1.32 6.25 -29.31
N LYS A 286 1.92 6.93 -28.32
CA LYS A 286 2.17 6.36 -26.99
C LYS A 286 2.12 7.41 -25.88
N VAL A 287 1.59 7.02 -24.72
CA VAL A 287 1.61 7.83 -23.49
C VAL A 287 2.32 7.05 -22.39
N VAL A 288 3.35 7.65 -21.81
CA VAL A 288 4.15 7.07 -20.72
C VAL A 288 4.16 8.05 -19.55
N VAL A 289 3.87 7.58 -18.35
CA VAL A 289 4.12 8.34 -17.13
C VAL A 289 5.50 7.98 -16.62
N ARG A 290 6.32 9.00 -16.40
CA ARG A 290 7.65 8.89 -15.83
C ARG A 290 7.66 9.50 -14.44
N GLY A 291 8.37 8.86 -13.52
CA GLY A 291 8.46 9.26 -12.12
C GLY A 291 7.58 8.41 -11.21
N ARG A 292 7.85 8.47 -9.91
CA ARG A 292 7.09 7.74 -8.90
C ARG A 292 5.91 8.59 -8.44
N GLU A 293 4.83 7.92 -8.03
CA GLU A 293 3.67 8.61 -7.45
C GLU A 293 4.04 9.26 -6.11
N ASP A 294 3.31 10.32 -5.77
CA ASP A 294 3.41 10.94 -4.45
C ASP A 294 2.87 9.99 -3.37
N LEU A 295 3.23 10.26 -2.12
CA LEU A 295 2.81 9.43 -1.00
C LEU A 295 1.29 9.48 -0.81
N THR A 296 0.70 8.33 -0.51
CA THR A 296 -0.69 8.21 -0.08
C THR A 296 -0.89 8.81 1.32
N CYS A 297 -2.15 9.08 1.70
CA CYS A 297 -2.45 9.57 3.05
C CYS A 297 -1.99 8.59 4.15
N ALA A 298 -2.05 7.28 3.91
CA ALA A 298 -1.56 6.26 4.83
C ALA A 298 -0.03 6.29 4.99
N GLU A 299 0.71 6.48 3.90
CA GLU A 299 2.16 6.64 3.95
C GLU A 299 2.57 7.94 4.64
N HIS A 300 1.84 9.04 4.40
CA HIS A 300 2.04 10.29 5.13
C HIS A 300 1.78 10.13 6.64
N ALA A 301 0.68 9.50 7.02
CA ALA A 301 0.35 9.25 8.43
C ALA A 301 1.39 8.34 9.11
N PHE A 302 1.92 7.35 8.40
CA PHE A 302 3.03 6.55 8.90
C PHE A 302 4.32 7.35 9.08
N ASN A 303 4.67 8.18 8.09
CA ASN A 303 5.85 9.05 8.16
C ASN A 303 5.73 10.08 9.31
N GLU A 304 4.53 10.61 9.54
CA GLU A 304 4.26 11.43 10.71
C GLU A 304 4.46 10.63 12.01
N PHE A 305 3.88 9.43 12.10
CA PHE A 305 4.00 8.60 13.30
C PHE A 305 5.48 8.35 13.68
N ILE A 306 6.33 7.94 12.74
CA ILE A 306 7.75 7.73 13.03
C ILE A 306 8.46 9.03 13.45
N LEU A 307 8.07 10.16 12.87
CA LEU A 307 8.62 11.47 13.21
C LEU A 307 8.22 11.86 14.64
N LEU A 308 6.96 11.70 15.01
CA LEU A 308 6.47 11.99 16.36
C LEU A 308 7.16 11.11 17.39
N VAL A 309 7.31 9.82 17.10
CA VAL A 309 8.01 8.87 17.99
C VAL A 309 9.48 9.27 18.17
N LEU A 310 10.21 9.52 17.07
CA LEU A 310 11.63 9.88 17.14
C LEU A 310 11.89 11.30 17.63
N THR A 311 10.88 12.14 17.72
CA THR A 311 10.97 13.47 18.37
C THR A 311 10.51 13.44 19.83
N GLY A 312 10.05 12.29 20.34
CA GLY A 312 9.55 12.12 21.70
C GLY A 312 8.15 12.70 21.95
N GLN A 313 7.40 12.97 20.88
CA GLN A 313 6.01 13.48 20.94
C GLN A 313 4.97 12.36 20.92
N ALA A 314 5.36 11.15 20.52
CA ALA A 314 4.54 9.95 20.58
C ALA A 314 5.35 8.80 21.18
N SER A 315 4.65 7.78 21.67
CA SER A 315 5.28 6.55 22.12
C SER A 315 4.67 5.34 21.44
N MET A 316 5.51 4.33 21.20
CA MET A 316 5.08 3.05 20.61
C MET A 316 4.36 2.16 21.61
N ASP A 317 4.57 2.37 22.91
CA ASP A 317 3.95 1.59 23.99
C ASP A 317 2.60 2.17 24.45
N ALA A 318 2.22 3.36 23.95
CA ALA A 318 0.97 4.03 24.30
C ALA A 318 -0.28 3.33 23.76
N SER A 319 -0.14 2.41 22.80
CA SER A 319 -1.24 1.63 22.24
C SER A 319 -1.07 0.17 22.61
N GLU A 320 -2.04 -0.39 23.33
CA GLU A 320 -2.05 -1.81 23.68
C GLU A 320 -2.00 -2.71 22.44
N PHE A 321 -2.61 -2.29 21.33
CA PHE A 321 -2.58 -3.04 20.07
C PHE A 321 -1.21 -3.00 19.38
N ILE A 322 -0.47 -1.89 19.49
CA ILE A 322 0.94 -1.86 19.05
C ILE A 322 1.78 -2.81 19.91
N CYS A 323 1.65 -2.74 21.23
CA CYS A 323 2.31 -3.69 22.13
C CYS A 323 1.95 -5.14 21.79
N MET A 324 0.67 -5.45 21.62
CA MET A 324 0.22 -6.82 21.34
C MET A 324 0.80 -7.40 20.06
N LEU A 325 0.93 -6.60 19.00
CA LEU A 325 1.44 -7.08 17.71
C LEU A 325 2.96 -7.12 17.63
N TRP A 326 3.66 -6.10 18.14
CA TRP A 326 5.10 -5.93 17.95
C TRP A 326 5.94 -6.15 19.20
N PHE A 327 5.40 -5.85 20.38
CA PHE A 327 6.13 -5.88 21.66
C PHE A 327 5.29 -6.52 22.78
N PRO A 328 4.85 -7.79 22.62
CA PRO A 328 3.93 -8.43 23.57
C PRO A 328 4.51 -8.53 25.00
N GLU A 329 5.83 -8.43 25.15
CA GLU A 329 6.51 -8.33 26.44
C GLU A 329 6.21 -7.05 27.23
N LEU A 330 5.73 -5.99 26.57
CA LEU A 330 5.38 -4.71 27.20
C LEU A 330 3.94 -4.67 27.73
N LEU A 331 3.13 -5.69 27.42
CA LEU A 331 1.75 -5.75 27.91
C LEU A 331 1.71 -6.08 29.41
N ASN A 332 0.91 -5.33 30.15
CA ASN A 332 0.66 -5.60 31.56
C ASN A 332 -0.29 -6.81 31.71
N PRO A 333 0.11 -7.91 32.37
CA PRO A 333 -0.73 -9.10 32.51
C PRO A 333 -1.94 -8.91 33.45
N ASN A 334 -2.06 -7.76 34.12
CA ASN A 334 -3.03 -7.50 35.18
C ASN A 334 -4.24 -6.66 34.75
N VAL A 335 -4.49 -6.47 33.46
CA VAL A 335 -5.73 -5.81 32.99
C VAL A 335 -6.89 -6.78 33.17
N SER A 336 -7.49 -6.75 34.36
CA SER A 336 -8.73 -7.44 34.69
C SER A 336 -9.89 -6.81 33.92
N SER A 337 -10.48 -7.55 32.99
CA SER A 337 -11.70 -7.17 32.31
C SER A 337 -12.87 -7.12 33.30
N SER A 338 -13.48 -5.95 33.45
CA SER A 338 -14.74 -5.81 34.18
C SER A 338 -15.86 -6.51 33.42
N VAL A 339 -16.53 -7.44 34.10
CA VAL A 339 -17.61 -8.26 33.56
C VAL A 339 -18.81 -7.37 33.21
N GLN A 340 -19.10 -7.22 31.92
CA GLN A 340 -20.42 -6.81 31.44
C GLN A 340 -21.16 -8.04 30.91
N SER A 341 -22.47 -8.09 31.19
CA SER A 341 -23.35 -9.20 30.83
C SER A 341 -23.28 -9.51 29.34
N ARG A 342 -23.06 -10.78 29.00
CA ARG A 342 -23.11 -11.28 27.63
C ARG A 342 -24.49 -10.98 27.05
N PRO A 343 -24.59 -10.27 25.92
CA PRO A 343 -25.86 -10.20 25.22
C PRO A 343 -26.19 -11.63 24.73
N ASP A 344 -27.33 -12.16 25.17
CA ASP A 344 -27.82 -13.47 24.72
C ASP A 344 -28.37 -13.31 23.30
N LEU A 345 -27.46 -13.35 22.34
CA LEU A 345 -27.77 -13.10 20.94
C LEU A 345 -28.22 -14.41 20.31
N SER A 346 -29.52 -14.50 20.02
CA SER A 346 -30.07 -15.60 19.23
C SER A 346 -29.57 -15.49 17.78
N TRP A 347 -28.47 -16.18 17.47
CA TRP A 347 -27.93 -16.27 16.12
C TRP A 347 -28.73 -17.26 15.26
N ALA A 348 -29.97 -16.92 14.93
CA ALA A 348 -30.71 -17.65 13.93
C ALA A 348 -29.89 -17.64 12.63
N ASN A 349 -29.49 -18.83 12.16
CA ASN A 349 -28.76 -19.07 10.89
C ASN A 349 -27.21 -19.03 10.92
N LEU A 350 -26.53 -18.89 12.06
CA LEU A 350 -25.07 -19.14 12.14
C LEU A 350 -24.77 -20.59 12.54
N ASN A 351 -23.82 -21.21 11.84
CA ASN A 351 -23.25 -22.50 12.27
C ASN A 351 -22.36 -22.33 13.52
N ASP A 352 -21.94 -23.43 14.14
CA ASP A 352 -21.19 -23.39 15.41
C ASP A 352 -19.86 -22.62 15.30
N SER A 353 -19.11 -22.80 14.21
CA SER A 353 -17.83 -22.08 14.02
C SER A 353 -18.02 -20.57 13.83
N GLN A 354 -19.05 -20.19 13.05
CA GLN A 354 -19.44 -18.80 12.84
C GLN A 354 -19.96 -18.17 14.14
N ARG A 355 -20.72 -18.91 14.94
CA ARG A 355 -21.24 -18.46 16.23
C ARG A 355 -20.12 -18.24 17.24
N ALA A 356 -19.15 -19.15 17.30
CA ALA A 356 -17.96 -18.99 18.15
C ALA A 356 -17.18 -17.73 17.75
N ALA A 357 -16.96 -17.51 16.45
CA ALA A 357 -16.29 -16.31 15.95
C ALA A 357 -17.09 -15.02 16.25
N ALA A 358 -18.41 -15.02 16.02
CA ALA A 358 -19.27 -13.87 16.32
C ALA A 358 -19.27 -13.51 17.81
N ASN A 359 -19.38 -14.52 18.69
CA ASN A 359 -19.29 -14.33 20.13
C ASN A 359 -17.92 -13.76 20.54
N ALA A 360 -16.84 -14.23 19.92
CA ALA A 360 -15.50 -13.69 20.16
C ALA A 360 -15.37 -12.24 19.70
N VAL A 361 -15.91 -11.88 18.52
CA VAL A 361 -15.93 -10.50 17.99
C VAL A 361 -16.72 -9.56 18.91
N LEU A 362 -17.81 -10.03 19.50
CA LEU A 362 -18.67 -9.22 20.37
C LEU A 362 -18.24 -9.21 21.83
N SER A 363 -17.38 -10.14 22.24
CA SER A 363 -16.94 -10.24 23.63
C SER A 363 -16.06 -9.05 24.02
N PRO A 364 -16.38 -8.33 25.11
CA PRO A 364 -15.49 -7.30 25.65
C PRO A 364 -14.23 -7.90 26.30
N GLU A 365 -14.25 -9.19 26.67
CA GLU A 365 -13.11 -9.89 27.29
C GLU A 365 -12.00 -10.24 26.27
N VAL A 366 -12.31 -10.18 24.98
CA VAL A 366 -11.40 -10.56 23.90
C VAL A 366 -11.08 -9.29 23.10
N PRO A 367 -10.17 -8.40 23.55
CA PRO A 367 -9.90 -7.13 22.85
C PRO A 367 -9.34 -7.35 21.43
N PHE A 368 -8.81 -8.54 21.16
CA PHE A 368 -8.22 -8.91 19.89
C PHE A 368 -8.67 -10.30 19.45
N CYS A 369 -9.14 -10.46 18.20
CA CYS A 369 -9.39 -11.78 17.63
C CYS A 369 -8.97 -11.90 16.15
N LEU A 370 -8.62 -13.13 15.76
CA LEU A 370 -8.17 -13.49 14.42
C LEU A 370 -9.12 -14.53 13.82
N VAL A 371 -9.99 -14.12 12.92
CA VAL A 371 -10.94 -15.01 12.23
C VAL A 371 -10.35 -15.48 10.91
N HIS A 372 -9.93 -16.75 10.89
CA HIS A 372 -9.52 -17.45 9.68
C HIS A 372 -10.76 -17.95 8.94
N GLY A 373 -11.10 -17.31 7.82
CA GLY A 373 -12.25 -17.68 7.02
C GLY A 373 -11.88 -18.10 5.60
N PRO A 374 -11.71 -19.41 5.35
CA PRO A 374 -11.57 -19.99 4.02
C PRO A 374 -12.66 -19.54 3.02
N PRO A 375 -12.47 -19.74 1.71
CA PRO A 375 -13.46 -19.34 0.69
C PRO A 375 -14.84 -19.94 0.96
N GLY A 376 -15.88 -19.12 0.83
CA GLY A 376 -17.26 -19.59 0.97
C GLY A 376 -17.71 -19.92 2.40
N THR A 377 -16.90 -19.64 3.42
CA THR A 377 -17.24 -19.95 4.83
C THR A 377 -18.13 -18.92 5.53
N GLY A 378 -18.44 -17.81 4.85
CA GLY A 378 -19.33 -16.79 5.38
C GLY A 378 -18.66 -15.78 6.32
N LYS A 379 -17.39 -15.39 6.08
CA LYS A 379 -16.73 -14.27 6.80
C LYS A 379 -17.64 -13.04 6.90
N THR A 380 -18.15 -12.58 5.77
CA THR A 380 -19.06 -11.43 5.68
C THR A 380 -20.36 -11.65 6.47
N THR A 381 -20.84 -12.88 6.61
CA THR A 381 -22.00 -13.20 7.46
C THR A 381 -21.71 -12.93 8.93
N VAL A 382 -20.51 -13.30 9.41
CA VAL A 382 -20.07 -13.03 10.80
C VAL A 382 -19.88 -11.53 11.02
N ILE A 383 -19.21 -10.84 10.09
CA ILE A 383 -19.02 -9.38 10.13
C ILE A 383 -20.38 -8.68 10.21
N ALA A 384 -21.34 -9.07 9.36
CA ALA A 384 -22.66 -8.45 9.33
C ALA A 384 -23.50 -8.75 10.58
N ALA A 385 -23.31 -9.91 11.20
CA ALA A 385 -23.94 -10.25 12.47
C ALA A 385 -23.40 -9.36 13.62
N ALA A 386 -22.09 -9.14 13.65
CA ALA A 386 -21.46 -8.23 14.62
C ALA A 386 -21.90 -6.77 14.40
N ALA A 387 -21.85 -6.28 13.15
CA ALA A 387 -22.27 -4.93 12.78
C ALA A 387 -23.73 -4.65 13.17
N LYS A 388 -24.64 -5.60 12.89
CA LYS A 388 -26.06 -5.49 13.28
C LYS A 388 -26.24 -5.37 14.80
N THR A 389 -25.42 -6.08 15.56
CA THR A 389 -25.47 -6.04 17.02
C THR A 389 -25.00 -4.68 17.53
N TRP A 390 -23.85 -4.21 17.06
CA TRP A 390 -23.33 -2.90 17.43
C TRP A 390 -24.26 -1.75 17.04
N ASP A 391 -24.82 -1.80 15.84
CA ASP A 391 -25.84 -0.86 15.38
C ASP A 391 -27.06 -0.83 16.33
N SER A 392 -27.62 -2.00 16.66
CA SER A 392 -28.75 -2.08 17.59
C SER A 392 -28.46 -1.59 19.01
N LEU A 393 -27.18 -1.55 19.39
CA LEU A 393 -26.72 -1.06 20.70
C LEU A 393 -26.18 0.38 20.64
N GLY A 394 -26.16 1.02 19.47
CA GLY A 394 -25.55 2.34 19.28
C GLY A 394 -24.04 2.35 19.54
N GLN A 395 -23.37 1.21 19.38
CA GLN A 395 -21.95 1.05 19.67
C GLN A 395 -21.10 1.41 18.44
N PRO A 396 -20.22 2.42 18.53
CA PRO A 396 -19.37 2.83 17.41
C PRO A 396 -18.49 1.69 16.88
N ALA A 397 -18.50 1.49 15.57
CA ALA A 397 -17.65 0.52 14.92
C ALA A 397 -17.25 0.92 13.50
N TRP A 398 -16.00 0.66 13.17
CA TRP A 398 -15.42 0.84 11.85
C TRP A 398 -15.11 -0.52 11.22
N ILE A 399 -15.57 -0.73 9.99
CA ILE A 399 -15.36 -1.96 9.24
C ILE A 399 -14.58 -1.62 7.98
N VAL A 400 -13.34 -2.07 7.91
CA VAL A 400 -12.41 -1.74 6.84
C VAL A 400 -11.92 -2.97 6.09
N ALA A 401 -11.45 -2.77 4.87
CA ALA A 401 -10.75 -3.78 4.10
C ALA A 401 -9.67 -3.16 3.21
N GLN A 402 -8.81 -4.00 2.62
CA GLN A 402 -7.75 -3.54 1.73
C GLN A 402 -8.28 -2.90 0.44
N SER A 403 -9.38 -3.42 -0.11
CA SER A 403 -9.93 -2.99 -1.39
C SER A 403 -11.38 -2.50 -1.27
N ASN A 404 -11.75 -1.53 -2.08
CA ASN A 404 -13.11 -1.04 -2.15
C ASN A 404 -14.12 -2.11 -2.55
N VAL A 405 -13.72 -3.09 -3.38
CA VAL A 405 -14.57 -4.23 -3.74
C VAL A 405 -14.94 -5.03 -2.50
N ALA A 406 -13.98 -5.33 -1.63
CA ALA A 406 -14.23 -6.04 -0.37
C ALA A 406 -15.18 -5.24 0.53
N VAL A 407 -14.91 -3.94 0.75
CA VAL A 407 -15.78 -3.06 1.55
C VAL A 407 -17.21 -3.02 0.98
N LYS A 408 -17.34 -2.89 -0.34
CA LYS A 408 -18.63 -2.86 -1.03
C LYS A 408 -19.43 -4.15 -0.85
N ASN A 409 -18.79 -5.31 -0.86
CA ASN A 409 -19.48 -6.58 -0.59
C ASN A 409 -19.99 -6.67 0.85
N ILE A 410 -19.22 -6.14 1.80
CA ILE A 410 -19.66 -6.04 3.19
C ILE A 410 -20.87 -5.10 3.26
N ALA A 411 -20.81 -3.93 2.62
CA ALA A 411 -21.91 -2.97 2.55
C ALA A 411 -23.20 -3.61 1.98
N GLU A 412 -23.13 -4.32 0.86
CA GLU A 412 -24.30 -5.05 0.32
C GLU A 412 -24.86 -6.09 1.31
N ALA A 413 -23.99 -6.76 2.08
CA ALA A 413 -24.40 -7.73 3.08
C ALA A 413 -25.04 -7.08 4.32
N LEU A 414 -24.64 -5.86 4.67
CA LEU A 414 -25.24 -5.04 5.73
C LEU A 414 -26.62 -4.51 5.31
N VAL A 415 -26.77 -4.00 4.09
CA VAL A 415 -28.06 -3.55 3.54
C VAL A 415 -29.09 -4.68 3.60
N LYS A 416 -28.72 -5.90 3.18
CA LYS A 416 -29.61 -7.07 3.22
C LYS A 416 -30.08 -7.45 4.63
N ARG A 417 -29.39 -6.98 5.68
CA ARG A 417 -29.70 -7.28 7.09
C ARG A 417 -30.34 -6.12 7.85
N GLY A 418 -30.55 -4.99 7.16
CA GLY A 418 -31.14 -3.78 7.72
C GLY A 418 -30.25 -3.12 8.77
N VAL A 419 -28.93 -3.16 8.57
CA VAL A 419 -27.98 -2.43 9.44
C VAL A 419 -27.90 -0.99 8.96
N ASN A 420 -27.99 -0.02 9.88
CA ASN A 420 -27.73 1.38 9.59
C ASN A 420 -26.21 1.62 9.59
N PHE A 421 -25.68 2.05 8.44
CA PHE A 421 -24.25 2.33 8.29
C PHE A 421 -24.03 3.43 7.24
N LYS A 422 -22.82 3.99 7.22
CA LYS A 422 -22.34 4.85 6.12
C LYS A 422 -21.07 4.28 5.50
N LEU A 423 -20.97 4.36 4.19
CA LEU A 423 -19.81 3.93 3.41
C LEU A 423 -19.05 5.17 2.94
N ILE A 424 -17.86 5.40 3.46
CA ILE A 424 -17.01 6.53 3.06
C ILE A 424 -15.97 6.05 2.05
N VAL A 425 -15.93 6.71 0.88
CA VAL A 425 -14.96 6.43 -0.19
C VAL A 425 -14.15 7.67 -0.53
N SER A 426 -12.88 7.48 -0.90
CA SER A 426 -12.07 8.59 -1.37
C SER A 426 -12.60 9.11 -2.72
N LYS A 427 -12.54 10.43 -2.91
CA LYS A 427 -12.86 11.09 -4.19
C LYS A 427 -12.15 10.41 -5.36
N GLU A 428 -10.86 10.13 -5.19
CA GLU A 428 -10.00 9.60 -6.24
C GLU A 428 -10.43 8.21 -6.70
N PHE A 429 -10.96 7.40 -5.77
CA PHE A 429 -11.47 6.07 -6.05
C PHE A 429 -12.91 6.05 -6.57
N HIS A 430 -13.78 6.98 -6.17
CA HIS A 430 -15.15 7.06 -6.73
C HIS A 430 -15.15 7.15 -8.27
N PHE A 431 -14.13 7.80 -8.83
CA PHE A 431 -13.98 7.92 -10.27
C PHE A 431 -13.30 6.69 -10.94
N GLU A 432 -12.72 5.72 -10.19
CA GLU A 432 -11.84 4.61 -10.63
C GLU A 432 -12.46 3.53 -11.54
N TRP A 433 -13.71 3.73 -11.97
CA TRP A 433 -14.72 2.72 -12.29
C TRP A 433 -15.65 2.55 -11.10
N HIS A 434 -16.93 2.34 -11.40
CA HIS A 434 -17.93 1.75 -10.51
C HIS A 434 -19.03 2.62 -9.88
N GLU A 435 -19.51 3.70 -10.49
CA GLU A 435 -20.86 4.23 -10.11
C GLU A 435 -21.88 3.07 -10.08
N HIS A 436 -21.81 2.19 -11.09
CA HIS A 436 -22.63 0.99 -11.18
C HIS A 436 -22.38 -0.06 -10.08
N ILE A 437 -21.20 -0.13 -9.43
CA ILE A 437 -21.04 -1.08 -8.31
C ILE A 437 -21.75 -0.58 -7.08
N TYR A 438 -21.86 0.74 -6.91
CA TYR A 438 -22.47 1.33 -5.73
C TYR A 438 -23.97 1.56 -5.90
N GLU A 439 -24.57 1.29 -7.06
CA GLU A 439 -26.03 1.37 -7.30
C GLU A 439 -26.89 0.77 -6.18
N ARG A 440 -26.43 -0.32 -5.55
CA ARG A 440 -27.15 -1.01 -4.46
C ARG A 440 -26.95 -0.42 -3.06
N VAL A 441 -26.01 0.52 -2.93
CA VAL A 441 -25.56 1.14 -1.67
C VAL A 441 -25.40 2.66 -1.81
N ASP A 442 -26.00 3.27 -2.83
CA ASP A 442 -25.84 4.69 -3.16
C ASP A 442 -26.37 5.58 -2.03
N ASP A 443 -27.51 5.20 -1.43
CA ASP A 443 -28.15 5.92 -0.32
C ASP A 443 -27.29 6.03 0.95
N VAL A 444 -26.28 5.17 1.09
CA VAL A 444 -25.37 5.14 2.24
C VAL A 444 -23.95 5.58 1.89
N LEU A 445 -23.68 5.86 0.62
CA LEU A 445 -22.37 6.26 0.13
C LEU A 445 -22.10 7.74 0.42
N ILE A 446 -20.93 8.03 0.96
CA ILE A 446 -20.43 9.39 1.15
C ILE A 446 -19.05 9.47 0.52
N ARG A 447 -18.86 10.42 -0.39
CA ARG A 447 -17.52 10.69 -0.93
C ARG A 447 -16.78 11.63 0.00
N SER A 448 -15.47 11.43 0.10
CA SER A 448 -14.62 12.24 0.96
C SER A 448 -14.69 13.74 0.65
N ASP A 449 -14.95 14.14 -0.60
CA ASP A 449 -15.09 15.56 -0.98
C ASP A 449 -16.48 16.15 -0.71
N ASP A 450 -17.48 15.31 -0.42
CA ASP A 450 -18.82 15.74 -0.04
C ASP A 450 -18.94 15.95 1.49
N LEU A 451 -17.94 15.50 2.26
CA LEU A 451 -17.80 15.73 3.71
C LEU A 451 -17.49 17.21 4.04
N GLY A 452 -18.18 18.17 3.42
CA GLY A 452 -18.03 19.60 3.66
C GLY A 452 -18.44 20.00 5.09
N GLU A 453 -19.11 21.15 5.26
CA GLU A 453 -19.64 21.51 6.59
C GLU A 453 -20.78 20.59 7.05
N ASP A 454 -21.46 19.93 6.12
CA ASP A 454 -22.59 19.03 6.39
C ASP A 454 -22.20 17.60 6.77
N GLY A 455 -20.90 17.28 6.96
CA GLY A 455 -20.42 15.93 7.27
C GLY A 455 -21.20 15.27 8.42
N TYR A 456 -21.43 16.02 9.51
CA TYR A 456 -22.23 15.57 10.66
C TYR A 456 -23.64 15.11 10.28
N ARG A 457 -24.31 15.87 9.41
CA ARG A 457 -25.67 15.56 8.93
C ARG A 457 -25.68 14.35 8.02
N MET A 458 -24.64 14.16 7.20
CA MET A 458 -24.54 13.01 6.29
C MET A 458 -24.33 11.70 7.05
N ILE A 459 -23.54 11.73 8.13
CA ILE A 459 -23.35 10.58 9.01
C ILE A 459 -24.64 10.25 9.77
N GLY A 460 -25.32 11.28 10.29
CA GLY A 460 -26.58 11.13 11.01
C GLY A 460 -26.40 10.35 12.32
N GLU A 461 -27.34 9.44 12.61
CA GLU A 461 -27.34 8.58 13.81
C GLU A 461 -26.58 7.25 13.60
N SER A 462 -25.88 7.10 12.48
CA SER A 462 -25.17 5.86 12.16
C SER A 462 -23.98 5.65 13.09
N ALA A 463 -23.96 4.55 13.83
CA ALA A 463 -22.82 4.13 14.65
C ALA A 463 -21.78 3.28 13.85
N ILE A 464 -22.13 2.86 12.64
CA ILE A 464 -21.30 1.95 11.82
C ILE A 464 -20.76 2.69 10.60
N ILE A 465 -19.43 2.69 10.44
CA ILE A 465 -18.76 3.26 9.26
C ILE A 465 -17.97 2.20 8.52
N LEU A 466 -18.10 2.18 7.19
CA LEU A 466 -17.34 1.34 6.28
C LEU A 466 -16.41 2.21 5.44
N CYS A 467 -15.15 1.80 5.27
CA CYS A 467 -14.21 2.45 4.33
C CYS A 467 -13.03 1.53 4.03
N THR A 468 -12.11 1.91 3.13
CA THR A 468 -10.84 1.18 3.02
C THR A 468 -9.93 1.46 4.21
N LEU A 469 -8.97 0.58 4.49
CA LEU A 469 -7.97 0.81 5.54
C LEU A 469 -7.23 2.14 5.33
N SER A 470 -6.83 2.43 4.10
CA SER A 470 -6.16 3.69 3.73
C SER A 470 -7.00 4.94 3.96
N MET A 471 -8.33 4.82 3.96
CA MET A 471 -9.23 5.95 4.18
C MET A 471 -9.21 6.40 5.65
N LEU A 472 -8.88 5.51 6.61
CA LEU A 472 -8.70 5.87 8.02
C LEU A 472 -7.57 6.88 8.25
N SER A 473 -6.61 6.95 7.32
CA SER A 473 -5.49 7.88 7.37
C SER A 473 -5.78 9.18 6.61
N ASN A 474 -6.98 9.35 6.05
CA ASN A 474 -7.35 10.54 5.29
C ASN A 474 -7.61 11.72 6.26
N PRO A 475 -6.85 12.84 6.17
CA PRO A 475 -6.99 13.97 7.08
C PRO A 475 -8.41 14.55 7.15
N VAL A 476 -9.16 14.48 6.04
CA VAL A 476 -10.52 15.01 5.96
C VAL A 476 -11.43 14.41 7.03
N LEU A 477 -11.27 13.13 7.38
CA LEU A 477 -12.12 12.51 8.41
C LEU A 477 -11.91 13.14 9.78
N GLN A 478 -10.68 13.51 10.12
CA GLN A 478 -10.39 14.18 11.37
C GLN A 478 -10.72 15.67 11.30
N GLU A 479 -10.38 16.36 10.21
CA GLU A 479 -10.68 17.78 10.03
C GLU A 479 -12.17 18.09 10.08
N LYS A 480 -13.01 17.11 9.73
CA LYS A 480 -14.47 17.20 9.73
C LYS A 480 -15.13 16.59 10.95
N GLY A 481 -14.35 16.18 11.96
CA GLY A 481 -14.86 15.66 13.23
C GLY A 481 -15.61 14.32 13.11
N ILE A 482 -15.34 13.54 12.07
CA ILE A 482 -16.02 12.25 11.84
C ILE A 482 -15.67 11.25 12.95
N TYR A 483 -14.42 11.25 13.42
CA TYR A 483 -14.01 10.43 14.56
C TYR A 483 -14.60 10.89 15.89
N ASP A 484 -14.94 12.18 16.03
CA ASP A 484 -15.61 12.68 17.23
C ASP A 484 -17.08 12.23 17.26
N GLN A 485 -17.72 12.11 16.10
CA GLN A 485 -19.09 11.63 15.97
C GLN A 485 -19.19 10.11 16.08
N VAL A 486 -18.28 9.38 15.42
CA VAL A 486 -18.21 7.91 15.47
C VAL A 486 -16.79 7.50 15.84
N PRO A 487 -16.45 7.46 17.14
CA PRO A 487 -15.13 7.05 17.61
C PRO A 487 -14.77 5.64 17.15
N ALA A 488 -13.48 5.42 16.87
CA ALA A 488 -12.97 4.13 16.41
C ALA A 488 -12.80 3.14 17.57
N GLU A 489 -13.86 2.89 18.35
CA GLU A 489 -13.83 1.98 19.50
C GLU A 489 -13.63 0.52 19.07
N ARG A 490 -14.27 0.12 17.97
CA ARG A 490 -14.27 -1.25 17.45
C ARG A 490 -13.86 -1.25 16.00
N LEU A 491 -12.82 -1.99 15.66
CA LEU A 491 -12.28 -2.05 14.31
C LEU A 491 -12.30 -3.49 13.78
N ILE A 492 -13.08 -3.72 12.72
CA ILE A 492 -13.02 -4.96 11.92
C ILE A 492 -12.16 -4.69 10.67
N ILE A 493 -11.21 -5.58 10.39
CA ILE A 493 -10.35 -5.51 9.21
C ILE A 493 -10.54 -6.80 8.40
N ASP A 494 -11.24 -6.73 7.27
CA ASP A 494 -11.39 -7.84 6.32
C ASP A 494 -10.26 -7.87 5.29
N GLU A 495 -10.04 -9.04 4.69
CA GLU A 495 -8.90 -9.33 3.80
C GLU A 495 -7.53 -9.03 4.44
N ALA A 496 -7.42 -9.13 5.78
CA ALA A 496 -6.22 -8.82 6.54
C ALA A 496 -5.01 -9.71 6.23
N SER A 497 -5.21 -10.83 5.52
CA SER A 497 -4.12 -11.66 4.98
C SER A 497 -3.39 -10.98 3.82
N GLN A 498 -4.03 -10.01 3.13
CA GLN A 498 -3.49 -9.26 1.99
C GLN A 498 -2.84 -7.92 2.41
N ILE A 499 -2.76 -7.65 3.70
CA ILE A 499 -2.28 -6.38 4.25
C ILE A 499 -1.01 -6.63 5.05
N GLY A 500 0.02 -5.84 4.77
CA GLY A 500 1.27 -5.87 5.52
C GLY A 500 1.08 -5.39 6.95
N LEU A 501 1.75 -6.04 7.90
CA LEU A 501 1.64 -5.72 9.32
C LEU A 501 1.92 -4.23 9.61
N SER A 502 2.89 -3.64 8.90
CA SER A 502 3.30 -2.24 9.02
C SER A 502 2.19 -1.21 8.72
N GLU A 503 1.14 -1.60 8.00
CA GLU A 503 0.02 -0.72 7.66
C GLU A 503 -0.87 -0.40 8.86
N TYR A 504 -0.80 -1.18 9.95
CA TYR A 504 -1.67 -0.98 11.11
C TYR A 504 -1.07 -0.08 12.20
N MET A 505 0.25 0.09 12.24
CA MET A 505 0.93 0.70 13.40
C MET A 505 0.50 2.15 13.64
N HIS A 506 0.46 2.95 12.58
CA HIS A 506 0.04 4.36 12.66
C HIS A 506 -1.46 4.51 12.93
N VAL A 507 -2.29 3.58 12.42
CA VAL A 507 -3.73 3.52 12.70
C VAL A 507 -3.99 3.25 14.19
N PHE A 508 -3.27 2.30 14.79
CA PHE A 508 -3.41 2.00 16.22
C PHE A 508 -2.86 3.09 17.13
N HIS A 509 -1.89 3.88 16.65
CA HIS A 509 -1.46 5.08 17.36
C HIS A 509 -2.51 6.20 17.27
N GLN A 510 -3.10 6.40 16.10
CA GLN A 510 -4.12 7.42 15.85
C GLN A 510 -5.33 7.24 16.78
N PHE A 511 -5.80 5.99 16.93
CA PHE A 511 -6.98 5.66 17.73
C PHE A 511 -6.65 5.07 19.11
N ARG A 512 -5.44 5.25 19.61
CA ARG A 512 -4.95 4.62 20.86
C ARG A 512 -5.82 4.90 22.09
N ASP A 513 -6.51 6.04 22.12
CA ASP A 513 -7.30 6.50 23.26
C ASP A 513 -8.75 5.98 23.21
N ASP A 514 -9.26 5.63 22.01
CA ASP A 514 -10.64 5.17 21.80
C ASP A 514 -10.76 3.66 21.58
N LEU A 515 -9.75 3.07 20.92
CA LEU A 515 -9.81 1.70 20.41
C LEU A 515 -9.82 0.69 21.57
N VAL A 516 -10.89 -0.10 21.67
CA VAL A 516 -11.07 -1.14 22.68
C VAL A 516 -11.11 -2.55 22.07
N LYS A 517 -11.35 -2.65 20.76
CA LYS A 517 -11.55 -3.93 20.07
C LYS A 517 -10.98 -3.91 18.65
N VAL A 518 -10.16 -4.91 18.31
CA VAL A 518 -9.68 -5.14 16.93
C VAL A 518 -9.93 -6.59 16.50
N CYS A 519 -10.58 -6.77 15.36
CA CYS A 519 -10.90 -8.09 14.80
C CYS A 519 -10.36 -8.21 13.38
N PHE A 520 -9.47 -9.17 13.14
CA PHE A 520 -8.91 -9.43 11.82
C PHE A 520 -9.61 -10.60 11.15
N PHE A 521 -10.12 -10.38 9.94
CA PHE A 521 -10.72 -11.39 9.08
C PHE A 521 -9.86 -11.58 7.84
N GLY A 522 -9.67 -12.83 7.43
CA GLY A 522 -8.84 -13.14 6.28
C GLY A 522 -8.55 -14.62 6.16
N ASP A 523 -7.69 -14.97 5.23
CA ASP A 523 -7.29 -16.34 5.02
C ASP A 523 -5.84 -16.40 4.53
N PRO A 524 -4.88 -16.84 5.39
CA PRO A 524 -3.46 -16.91 5.04
C PRO A 524 -3.14 -17.92 3.94
N CYS A 525 -4.09 -18.77 3.54
CA CYS A 525 -3.95 -19.67 2.40
C CYS A 525 -4.35 -18.98 1.06
N GLN A 526 -4.78 -17.71 1.08
CA GLN A 526 -5.06 -16.90 -0.13
C GLN A 526 -3.93 -15.90 -0.42
N LEU A 527 -4.25 -14.82 -1.16
CA LEU A 527 -3.29 -13.81 -1.58
C LEU A 527 -2.50 -13.27 -0.38
N PRO A 528 -1.17 -13.25 -0.48
CA PRO A 528 -0.31 -12.58 0.49
C PRO A 528 -0.45 -11.05 0.41
N PRO A 529 0.21 -10.32 1.32
CA PRO A 529 0.42 -8.89 1.15
C PRO A 529 1.03 -8.53 -0.20
N TYR A 530 0.51 -7.47 -0.81
CA TYR A 530 1.04 -6.96 -2.08
C TYR A 530 2.54 -6.67 -1.98
N GLY A 531 3.30 -7.12 -2.96
CA GLY A 531 4.75 -6.93 -3.03
C GLY A 531 5.57 -7.91 -2.18
N GLN A 532 4.95 -8.88 -1.47
CA GLN A 532 5.69 -9.90 -0.72
C GLN A 532 6.66 -10.73 -1.61
N GLU A 533 6.36 -10.88 -2.90
CA GLU A 533 7.26 -11.54 -3.85
C GLU A 533 8.59 -10.80 -4.03
N SER A 534 8.54 -9.46 -3.99
CA SER A 534 9.72 -8.60 -4.08
C SER A 534 10.36 -8.37 -2.72
N VAL A 535 9.56 -8.41 -1.64
CA VAL A 535 9.99 -8.16 -0.26
C VAL A 535 9.52 -9.33 0.63
N PRO A 536 10.29 -10.43 0.70
CA PRO A 536 9.85 -11.64 1.43
C PRO A 536 9.67 -11.46 2.94
N SER A 537 10.25 -10.41 3.53
CA SER A 537 10.11 -10.11 4.95
C SER A 537 8.72 -9.56 5.31
N LEU A 538 7.99 -9.05 4.31
CA LEU A 538 6.67 -8.46 4.47
C LEU A 538 5.68 -9.54 4.90
N LYS A 539 5.05 -9.36 6.06
CA LYS A 539 4.16 -10.36 6.68
C LYS A 539 2.78 -9.80 6.93
N SER A 540 1.77 -10.66 6.86
CA SER A 540 0.41 -10.33 7.36
C SER A 540 0.27 -10.69 8.84
N VAL A 541 -0.81 -10.18 9.46
CA VAL A 541 -1.14 -10.47 10.87
C VAL A 541 -1.29 -11.97 11.14
N PHE A 542 -1.77 -12.74 10.15
CA PHE A 542 -1.91 -14.20 10.26
C PHE A 542 -0.57 -14.93 10.32
N GLN A 543 0.54 -14.27 10.03
CA GLN A 543 1.90 -14.82 10.08
C GLN A 543 2.62 -14.54 11.40
N VAL A 544 2.00 -13.81 12.33
CA VAL A 544 2.55 -13.51 13.66
C VAL A 544 2.39 -14.71 14.60
N LYS A 545 3.50 -15.27 15.06
CA LYS A 545 3.53 -16.57 15.76
C LYS A 545 2.75 -16.58 17.09
N HIS A 546 2.89 -15.56 17.92
CA HIS A 546 2.27 -15.53 19.26
C HIS A 546 0.76 -15.30 19.23
N LEU A 547 0.20 -14.90 18.09
CA LEU A 547 -1.24 -14.68 17.89
C LEU A 547 -1.97 -15.94 17.39
N ARG A 548 -1.26 -16.98 16.95
CA ARG A 548 -1.84 -18.26 16.48
C ARG A 548 -2.24 -19.20 17.61
N LYS A 549 -2.76 -18.65 18.72
CA LYS A 549 -3.20 -19.41 19.89
C LYS A 549 -4.71 -19.72 19.77
N PRO A 550 -5.19 -20.88 20.27
CA PRO A 550 -6.61 -21.27 20.17
C PRO A 550 -7.62 -20.28 20.77
N LEU A 551 -7.21 -19.47 21.75
CA LEU A 551 -8.05 -18.44 22.38
C LEU A 551 -8.12 -17.13 21.56
N ILE A 552 -7.30 -17.00 20.53
CA ILE A 552 -7.19 -15.80 19.70
C ILE A 552 -7.66 -16.09 18.26
N GLN A 553 -7.38 -17.29 17.75
CA GLN A 553 -7.66 -17.67 16.37
C GLN A 553 -8.90 -18.57 16.24
N TYR A 554 -9.85 -18.13 15.41
CA TYR A 554 -11.11 -18.82 15.14
C TYR A 554 -11.17 -19.24 13.67
N LEU A 555 -11.26 -20.54 13.39
CA LEU A 555 -11.43 -21.08 12.03
C LEU A 555 -12.93 -21.21 11.71
N LEU A 556 -13.37 -20.59 10.62
CA LEU A 556 -14.67 -20.91 10.01
C LEU A 556 -14.51 -22.17 9.18
N ASP A 557 -15.17 -23.25 9.58
CA ASP A 557 -14.80 -24.60 9.13
C ASP A 557 -15.75 -25.20 8.10
N THR A 558 -16.79 -24.49 7.68
CA THR A 558 -17.83 -24.99 6.77
C THR A 558 -18.01 -24.03 5.61
N GLN A 559 -17.76 -24.49 4.38
CA GLN A 559 -17.94 -23.71 3.15
C GLN A 559 -19.27 -24.04 2.45
N TYR A 560 -19.88 -23.01 1.87
CA TYR A 560 -21.19 -23.07 1.21
C TYR A 560 -21.16 -22.72 -0.28
N ARG A 561 -19.97 -22.44 -0.85
CA ARG A 561 -19.81 -21.89 -2.20
C ARG A 561 -19.40 -22.94 -3.22
N MET A 562 -18.52 -23.85 -2.84
CA MET A 562 -17.89 -24.82 -3.74
C MET A 562 -18.63 -26.16 -3.69
N PRO A 563 -18.83 -26.83 -4.84
CA PRO A 563 -19.27 -28.23 -4.87
C PRO A 563 -18.39 -29.12 -4.01
N SER A 564 -18.99 -30.15 -3.41
CA SER A 564 -18.29 -30.96 -2.40
C SER A 564 -16.99 -31.58 -2.92
N PRO A 565 -16.90 -32.18 -4.12
CA PRO A 565 -15.65 -32.74 -4.63
C PRO A 565 -14.51 -31.70 -4.74
N LEU A 566 -14.82 -30.47 -5.15
CA LEU A 566 -13.82 -29.40 -5.26
C LEU A 566 -13.44 -28.87 -3.87
N GLY A 567 -14.42 -28.65 -3.01
CA GLY A 567 -14.19 -28.21 -1.63
C GLY A 567 -13.35 -29.20 -0.84
N ASP A 568 -13.60 -30.51 -1.01
CA ASP A 568 -12.88 -31.58 -0.32
C ASP A 568 -11.43 -31.71 -0.82
N PHE A 569 -11.20 -31.52 -2.13
CA PHE A 569 -9.85 -31.42 -2.70
C PHE A 569 -9.08 -30.25 -2.09
N ILE A 570 -9.64 -29.03 -2.14
CA ILE A 570 -9.01 -27.83 -1.57
C ILE A 570 -8.80 -27.99 -0.06
N SER A 571 -9.76 -28.58 0.65
CA SER A 571 -9.67 -28.86 2.09
C SER A 571 -8.47 -29.76 2.40
N LYS A 572 -8.28 -30.82 1.62
CA LYS A 572 -7.15 -31.74 1.76
C LYS A 572 -5.81 -31.04 1.52
N GLU A 573 -5.70 -30.29 0.43
CA GLU A 573 -4.43 -29.74 -0.03
C GLU A 573 -4.01 -28.47 0.73
N MET A 574 -4.96 -27.60 1.10
CA MET A 574 -4.65 -26.28 1.68
C MET A 574 -5.03 -26.15 3.16
N TYR A 575 -6.00 -26.93 3.64
CA TYR A 575 -6.60 -26.76 4.98
C TYR A 575 -6.50 -28.01 5.87
N ASN A 576 -5.63 -28.98 5.53
CA ASN A 576 -5.40 -30.20 6.31
C ASN A 576 -6.71 -30.95 6.67
N ARG A 577 -7.67 -30.99 5.74
CA ARG A 577 -9.00 -31.60 5.89
C ARG A 577 -9.89 -30.96 6.97
N LYS A 578 -9.57 -29.75 7.45
CA LYS A 578 -10.38 -29.04 8.46
C LYS A 578 -11.58 -28.31 7.86
N LEU A 579 -11.61 -28.10 6.54
CA LEU A 579 -12.71 -27.42 5.85
C LEU A 579 -13.76 -28.44 5.37
N ARG A 580 -15.01 -28.26 5.79
CA ARG A 580 -16.15 -29.11 5.45
C ARG A 580 -16.97 -28.48 4.33
N SER A 581 -17.54 -29.31 3.45
CA SER A 581 -18.36 -28.85 2.33
C SER A 581 -19.85 -29.03 2.59
N GLN A 582 -20.62 -27.94 2.47
CA GLN A 582 -22.09 -27.97 2.48
C GLN A 582 -22.62 -27.35 1.19
N HIS A 583 -22.86 -28.19 0.19
CA HIS A 583 -23.32 -27.77 -1.13
C HIS A 583 -24.27 -28.82 -1.72
N GLU A 584 -25.22 -28.38 -2.55
CA GLU A 584 -26.20 -29.27 -3.19
C GLU A 584 -25.51 -30.28 -4.14
N ILE A 585 -24.49 -29.81 -4.84
CA ILE A 585 -23.73 -30.59 -5.82
C ILE A 585 -22.62 -31.40 -5.14
N LYS A 586 -22.78 -32.73 -5.19
CA LYS A 586 -21.89 -33.72 -4.56
C LYS A 586 -21.21 -34.68 -5.55
N GLY A 587 -21.67 -34.70 -6.80
CA GLY A 587 -21.16 -35.62 -7.82
C GLY A 587 -19.84 -35.15 -8.45
N PRO A 588 -18.92 -36.06 -8.83
CA PRO A 588 -17.60 -35.72 -9.35
C PRO A 588 -17.61 -35.12 -10.77
N SER A 589 -18.74 -35.21 -11.49
CA SER A 589 -18.93 -34.56 -12.80
C SER A 589 -18.89 -33.03 -12.73
N CYS A 590 -18.91 -32.47 -11.53
CA CYS A 590 -18.79 -31.04 -11.28
C CYS A 590 -17.38 -30.48 -11.49
N VAL A 591 -16.34 -31.27 -11.75
CA VAL A 591 -15.00 -30.75 -12.08
C VAL A 591 -14.46 -31.47 -13.30
N ARG A 592 -13.98 -30.72 -14.30
CA ARG A 592 -13.37 -31.27 -15.51
C ARG A 592 -12.05 -30.57 -15.82
N PHE A 593 -11.07 -31.38 -16.19
CA PHE A 593 -9.79 -30.90 -16.72
C PHE A 593 -9.74 -31.23 -18.21
N VAL A 594 -9.44 -30.23 -19.04
CA VAL A 594 -9.35 -30.31 -20.49
C VAL A 594 -7.89 -30.06 -20.87
N ASP A 595 -7.22 -31.12 -21.31
CA ASP A 595 -5.85 -31.01 -21.80
C ASP A 595 -5.85 -30.51 -23.25
N VAL A 596 -5.31 -29.31 -23.46
CA VAL A 596 -5.19 -28.67 -24.78
C VAL A 596 -3.82 -29.03 -25.37
N TYR A 597 -3.65 -30.29 -25.78
CA TYR A 597 -2.36 -30.87 -26.16
C TYR A 597 -1.60 -30.14 -27.30
N LYS A 598 -2.25 -29.26 -28.07
CA LYS A 598 -1.64 -28.45 -29.16
C LYS A 598 -1.28 -27.02 -28.75
N GLY A 599 -1.65 -26.59 -27.56
CA GLY A 599 -1.38 -25.21 -27.16
C GLY A 599 0.07 -25.04 -26.74
N GLU A 600 0.64 -23.91 -27.16
CA GLU A 600 1.98 -23.47 -26.81
C GLU A 600 1.89 -22.04 -26.27
N GLU A 601 2.66 -21.76 -25.22
CA GLU A 601 2.74 -20.42 -24.64
C GLU A 601 3.68 -19.55 -25.49
N GLU A 602 3.16 -18.40 -25.93
CA GLU A 602 3.90 -17.39 -26.66
C GLU A 602 3.99 -16.10 -25.84
N LYS A 603 5.17 -15.49 -25.84
CA LYS A 603 5.39 -14.21 -25.15
C LYS A 603 4.79 -13.06 -25.96
N SER A 604 3.92 -12.28 -25.33
CA SER A 604 3.29 -11.09 -25.90
C SER A 604 3.61 -9.87 -25.02
N GLY A 605 4.61 -9.07 -25.45
CA GLY A 605 5.13 -7.96 -24.63
C GLY A 605 5.79 -8.47 -23.34
N THR A 606 5.24 -8.07 -22.19
CA THR A 606 5.65 -8.52 -20.85
C THR A 606 4.79 -9.66 -20.28
N SER A 607 3.81 -10.15 -21.05
CA SER A 607 2.83 -11.16 -20.64
C SER A 607 2.90 -12.41 -21.54
N TRP A 608 2.12 -13.44 -21.23
CA TRP A 608 2.03 -14.69 -22.00
C TRP A 608 0.63 -14.90 -22.57
N VAL A 609 0.55 -15.62 -23.69
CA VAL A 609 -0.67 -15.98 -24.42
C VAL A 609 -0.58 -17.44 -24.87
N ASN A 610 -1.73 -18.12 -24.91
CA ASN A 610 -1.87 -19.43 -25.56
C ASN A 610 -3.11 -19.40 -26.45
N GLN A 611 -2.88 -19.42 -27.77
CA GLN A 611 -3.95 -19.25 -28.76
C GLN A 611 -4.90 -20.44 -28.81
N GLU A 612 -4.39 -21.67 -28.67
CA GLU A 612 -5.23 -22.87 -28.72
C GLU A 612 -6.12 -22.97 -27.49
N GLU A 613 -5.59 -22.67 -26.31
CA GLU A 613 -6.42 -22.62 -25.10
C GLU A 613 -7.54 -21.58 -25.23
N ALA A 614 -7.23 -20.38 -25.75
CA ALA A 614 -8.22 -19.34 -26.00
C ALA A 614 -9.32 -19.83 -26.96
N ARG A 615 -8.96 -20.52 -28.05
CA ARG A 615 -9.90 -21.14 -28.99
C ARG A 615 -10.77 -22.20 -28.32
N THR A 616 -10.19 -23.08 -27.51
CA THR A 616 -10.93 -24.11 -26.76
C THR A 616 -11.93 -23.48 -25.81
N ILE A 617 -11.54 -22.45 -25.07
CA ILE A 617 -12.43 -21.73 -24.15
C ILE A 617 -13.59 -21.07 -24.89
N VAL A 618 -13.30 -20.36 -25.97
CA VAL A 618 -14.33 -19.72 -26.80
C VAL A 618 -15.31 -20.76 -27.35
N HIS A 619 -14.80 -21.92 -27.77
CA HIS A 619 -15.62 -23.04 -28.19
C HIS A 619 -16.51 -23.57 -27.06
N LEU A 620 -15.96 -23.75 -25.85
CA LEU A 620 -16.73 -24.19 -24.68
C LEU A 620 -17.83 -23.20 -24.34
N VAL A 621 -17.50 -21.90 -24.31
CA VAL A 621 -18.46 -20.83 -24.04
C VAL A 621 -19.59 -20.85 -25.05
N ASN A 622 -19.26 -20.80 -26.34
CA ASN A 622 -20.26 -20.65 -27.39
C ASN A 622 -21.22 -21.83 -27.47
N ASN A 623 -20.75 -23.05 -27.17
CA ASN A 623 -21.58 -24.25 -27.28
C ASN A 623 -22.30 -24.64 -25.99
N TYR A 624 -21.72 -24.37 -24.82
CA TYR A 624 -22.24 -24.90 -23.54
C TYR A 624 -22.65 -23.82 -22.53
N TYR A 625 -22.01 -22.65 -22.55
CA TYR A 625 -22.17 -21.64 -21.50
C TYR A 625 -22.76 -20.30 -21.98
N ARG A 626 -23.04 -20.16 -23.28
CA ARG A 626 -23.50 -18.91 -23.90
C ARG A 626 -24.73 -18.30 -23.21
N LEU A 627 -25.70 -19.14 -22.83
CA LEU A 627 -26.94 -18.73 -22.15
C LEU A 627 -26.86 -18.86 -20.62
N LYS A 628 -25.68 -19.14 -20.08
CA LYS A 628 -25.45 -19.31 -18.65
C LYS A 628 -24.75 -18.09 -18.09
N ASP A 629 -24.88 -17.91 -16.78
CA ASP A 629 -23.93 -17.06 -16.06
C ASP A 629 -22.57 -17.79 -16.01
N TYR A 630 -21.48 -17.07 -16.23
CA TYR A 630 -20.14 -17.66 -16.21
C TYR A 630 -19.06 -16.59 -16.02
N ALA A 631 -17.90 -17.03 -15.53
CA ALA A 631 -16.69 -16.23 -15.45
C ALA A 631 -15.49 -17.05 -15.95
N ILE A 632 -14.53 -16.37 -16.58
CA ILE A 632 -13.28 -16.95 -17.08
C ILE A 632 -12.14 -16.30 -16.31
N ILE A 633 -11.25 -17.10 -15.76
CA ILE A 633 -10.11 -16.62 -14.97
C ILE A 633 -8.82 -17.09 -15.63
N THR A 634 -7.91 -16.17 -15.89
CA THR A 634 -6.59 -16.43 -16.46
C THR A 634 -5.50 -15.67 -15.71
N PRO A 635 -4.28 -16.21 -15.53
CA PRO A 635 -3.21 -15.52 -14.82
C PRO A 635 -2.61 -14.34 -15.60
N TYR A 636 -2.83 -14.26 -16.92
CA TYR A 636 -2.10 -13.34 -17.80
C TYR A 636 -3.02 -12.31 -18.49
N ASP A 637 -2.64 -11.04 -18.45
CA ASP A 637 -3.39 -9.95 -19.08
C ASP A 637 -3.52 -10.08 -20.60
N ALA A 638 -2.45 -10.52 -21.27
CA ALA A 638 -2.50 -10.77 -22.72
C ALA A 638 -3.50 -11.89 -23.05
N GLN A 639 -3.57 -12.94 -22.22
CA GLN A 639 -4.52 -14.03 -22.38
C GLN A 639 -5.95 -13.58 -22.10
N ARG A 640 -6.17 -12.71 -21.10
CA ARG A 640 -7.49 -12.11 -20.85
C ARG A 640 -7.97 -11.33 -22.09
N ASN A 641 -7.11 -10.46 -22.63
CA ASN A 641 -7.44 -9.61 -23.77
C ASN A 641 -7.77 -10.43 -25.03
N ILE A 642 -7.02 -11.51 -25.33
CA ILE A 642 -7.30 -12.31 -26.53
C ILE A 642 -8.64 -13.06 -26.40
N ILE A 643 -8.97 -13.61 -25.23
CA ILE A 643 -10.24 -14.30 -24.98
C ILE A 643 -11.41 -13.31 -25.09
N GLU A 644 -11.30 -12.13 -24.46
CA GLU A 644 -12.32 -11.08 -24.57
C GLU A 644 -12.59 -10.70 -26.04
N LYS A 645 -11.52 -10.50 -26.81
CA LYS A 645 -11.63 -10.17 -28.23
C LYS A 645 -12.31 -11.28 -29.04
N MET A 646 -11.99 -12.54 -28.75
CA MET A 646 -12.56 -13.69 -29.47
C MET A 646 -14.02 -13.97 -29.10
N LEU A 647 -14.44 -13.66 -27.88
CA LEU A 647 -15.83 -13.80 -27.45
C LEU A 647 -16.74 -12.68 -27.98
N ASN A 648 -16.17 -11.58 -28.49
CA ASN A 648 -16.89 -10.44 -29.06
C ASN A 648 -18.02 -9.93 -28.14
N MET A 649 -17.70 -9.74 -26.85
CA MET A 649 -18.69 -9.37 -25.83
C MET A 649 -18.60 -7.90 -25.44
N GLU A 650 -19.75 -7.26 -25.23
CA GLU A 650 -19.83 -5.89 -24.71
C GLU A 650 -19.53 -5.80 -23.20
N THR A 651 -19.83 -6.87 -22.44
CA THR A 651 -19.58 -6.93 -20.99
C THR A 651 -18.43 -7.89 -20.66
N PRO A 652 -17.45 -7.49 -19.82
CA PRO A 652 -16.32 -8.34 -19.47
C PRO A 652 -16.77 -9.52 -18.59
N LYS A 653 -16.48 -10.75 -19.05
CA LYS A 653 -16.63 -11.99 -18.29
C LYS A 653 -15.30 -12.72 -18.08
N VAL A 654 -14.18 -12.06 -18.42
CA VAL A 654 -12.82 -12.61 -18.33
C VAL A 654 -12.03 -11.75 -17.34
N TYR A 655 -11.36 -12.39 -16.40
CA TYR A 655 -10.70 -11.74 -15.27
C TYR A 655 -9.32 -12.32 -15.03
N ASN A 656 -8.43 -11.52 -14.44
CA ASN A 656 -7.23 -12.04 -13.82
C ASN A 656 -7.51 -12.50 -12.39
N VAL A 657 -6.70 -13.40 -11.84
CA VAL A 657 -6.86 -13.94 -10.48
C VAL A 657 -7.04 -12.83 -9.43
N ASP A 658 -6.13 -11.85 -9.42
CA ASP A 658 -6.17 -10.73 -8.47
C ASP A 658 -7.42 -9.86 -8.60
N SER A 659 -7.92 -9.70 -9.83
CA SER A 659 -9.11 -8.90 -10.11
C SER A 659 -10.43 -9.62 -9.80
N PHE A 660 -10.40 -10.95 -9.71
CA PHE A 660 -11.60 -11.76 -9.47
C PHE A 660 -11.84 -12.01 -7.98
N GLN A 661 -10.80 -11.93 -7.15
CA GLN A 661 -10.95 -12.15 -5.72
C GLN A 661 -11.89 -11.12 -5.09
N GLY A 662 -12.83 -11.61 -4.29
CA GLY A 662 -13.86 -10.78 -3.67
C GLY A 662 -15.06 -10.50 -4.55
N LEU A 663 -15.10 -10.82 -5.85
CA LEU A 663 -16.33 -10.57 -6.62
C LEU A 663 -17.49 -11.45 -6.12
N PRO A 664 -18.72 -10.89 -6.01
CA PRO A 664 -19.92 -11.65 -5.69
C PRO A 664 -20.41 -12.38 -6.94
N SER A 665 -19.54 -13.19 -7.54
CA SER A 665 -19.95 -14.11 -8.59
C SER A 665 -20.37 -15.43 -7.94
N PRO A 666 -21.46 -16.06 -8.40
CA PRO A 666 -21.81 -17.43 -8.01
C PRO A 666 -20.78 -18.47 -8.49
N CYS A 667 -19.70 -18.04 -9.16
CA CYS A 667 -18.58 -18.83 -9.63
C CYS A 667 -17.39 -18.84 -8.65
N ILE A 668 -16.71 -19.99 -8.59
CA ILE A 668 -15.70 -20.36 -7.59
C ILE A 668 -14.38 -19.61 -7.79
N SER A 669 -13.99 -18.77 -6.84
CA SER A 669 -12.58 -18.37 -6.66
C SER A 669 -11.96 -19.23 -5.55
N ALA A 670 -11.14 -20.22 -5.91
CA ALA A 670 -10.28 -20.89 -4.96
C ALA A 670 -8.92 -20.16 -4.92
N PRO A 671 -8.25 -20.08 -3.76
CA PRO A 671 -6.96 -19.45 -3.63
C PRO A 671 -5.86 -20.36 -4.18
N PHE A 672 -5.01 -19.81 -5.05
CA PHE A 672 -3.89 -20.52 -5.65
C PHE A 672 -2.63 -19.70 -5.40
N THR A 673 -2.03 -19.85 -4.21
CA THR A 673 -0.87 -19.03 -3.79
C THR A 673 0.38 -19.84 -3.47
N ASP A 674 0.33 -21.16 -3.56
CA ASP A 674 1.52 -21.99 -3.37
C ASP A 674 2.24 -22.22 -4.72
N SER A 675 3.55 -22.00 -4.74
CA SER A 675 4.44 -22.21 -5.88
C SER A 675 4.42 -23.64 -6.42
N HIS A 676 4.07 -24.62 -5.56
CA HIS A 676 3.86 -26.00 -5.98
C HIS A 676 2.53 -26.19 -6.73
N PHE A 677 1.49 -25.44 -6.34
CA PHE A 677 0.18 -25.46 -6.99
C PHE A 677 0.10 -24.55 -8.23
N TYR A 678 0.88 -23.47 -8.31
CA TYR A 678 1.07 -22.70 -9.56
C TYR A 678 1.61 -23.56 -10.71
N LYS A 679 2.40 -24.60 -10.40
CA LYS A 679 2.84 -25.59 -11.40
C LYS A 679 1.73 -26.57 -11.81
N VAL A 680 0.77 -26.82 -10.93
CA VAL A 680 -0.40 -27.70 -11.16
C VAL A 680 -1.55 -26.94 -11.84
N MET A 681 -1.65 -25.64 -11.59
CA MET A 681 -2.68 -24.72 -12.11
C MET A 681 -2.11 -23.75 -13.17
N ARG A 682 -1.34 -24.26 -14.14
CA ARG A 682 -1.20 -23.61 -15.47
C ARG A 682 -2.51 -23.41 -16.28
N PRO A 683 -3.68 -24.07 -16.02
CA PRO A 683 -4.88 -23.88 -16.82
C PRO A 683 -5.59 -22.54 -16.65
N ILE A 684 -6.28 -22.14 -17.70
CA ILE A 684 -7.37 -21.17 -17.66
C ILE A 684 -8.61 -21.85 -17.08
N THR A 685 -9.32 -21.17 -16.17
CA THR A 685 -10.50 -21.72 -15.50
C THR A 685 -11.77 -21.08 -16.06
N LEU A 686 -12.71 -21.89 -16.54
CA LEU A 686 -14.05 -21.48 -16.90
C LEU A 686 -15.05 -21.96 -15.84
N LEU A 687 -15.87 -21.06 -15.30
CA LEU A 687 -16.78 -21.35 -14.18
C LEU A 687 -18.22 -20.99 -14.56
N SER A 688 -19.21 -21.85 -14.27
CA SER A 688 -20.64 -21.51 -14.42
C SER A 688 -21.49 -21.96 -13.21
N PRO A 689 -22.43 -21.13 -12.71
CA PRO A 689 -23.33 -21.45 -11.59
C PRO A 689 -24.37 -22.51 -11.94
N SER A 690 -24.81 -22.53 -13.18
CA SER A 690 -25.96 -23.33 -13.61
C SER A 690 -25.66 -24.82 -13.80
N LEU A 691 -24.38 -25.19 -13.75
CA LEU A 691 -23.90 -26.56 -13.91
C LEU A 691 -22.88 -26.97 -12.84
N ALA A 692 -22.37 -26.02 -12.03
CA ALA A 692 -21.18 -26.18 -11.22
C ALA A 692 -20.13 -27.07 -11.89
N GLN A 693 -19.67 -26.64 -13.07
CA GLN A 693 -18.55 -27.25 -13.76
C GLN A 693 -17.47 -26.17 -13.91
N PRO A 694 -16.46 -26.10 -13.01
CA PRO A 694 -15.17 -25.58 -13.40
C PRO A 694 -14.64 -26.48 -14.50
N VAL A 695 -14.46 -25.90 -15.69
CA VAL A 695 -13.66 -26.50 -16.74
C VAL A 695 -12.29 -25.82 -16.69
N LEU A 696 -11.29 -26.58 -16.26
CA LEU A 696 -9.89 -26.16 -16.25
C LEU A 696 -9.28 -26.57 -17.60
N ALA A 697 -8.78 -25.63 -18.41
CA ALA A 697 -8.14 -25.89 -19.70
C ALA A 697 -6.65 -25.53 -19.64
N SER A 698 -5.73 -26.49 -19.75
CA SER A 698 -4.28 -26.23 -19.76
C SER A 698 -3.51 -27.02 -20.81
N CYS A 699 -2.34 -26.51 -21.15
CA CYS A 699 -1.23 -27.26 -21.71
C CYS A 699 -0.25 -27.72 -20.60
N ILE A 700 -0.14 -29.03 -20.37
CA ILE A 700 1.02 -29.58 -19.63
C ILE A 700 1.94 -30.25 -20.66
N PRO A 701 3.18 -29.78 -20.87
CA PRO A 701 4.14 -30.58 -21.60
C PRO A 701 4.51 -31.80 -20.74
N GLY A 702 4.04 -32.96 -21.20
CA GLY A 702 4.28 -34.33 -20.74
C GLY A 702 5.12 -34.58 -19.48
N ARG A 703 4.51 -35.17 -18.45
CA ARG A 703 4.51 -36.63 -18.21
C ARG A 703 3.59 -36.93 -17.02
N GLY A 704 2.61 -37.79 -17.24
CA GLY A 704 1.61 -38.18 -16.25
C GLY A 704 2.18 -38.98 -15.08
N SER A 705 1.60 -38.79 -13.90
CA SER A 705 0.94 -39.83 -13.08
C SER A 705 0.58 -39.25 -11.71
N MET A 706 -0.69 -39.45 -11.35
CA MET A 706 -1.38 -39.21 -10.06
C MET A 706 -1.77 -37.78 -9.68
#